data_AF-A0A1N7NAP0-F1
#
_entry.id   AF-A0A1N7NAP0-F1
#
_cell.length_a   1.000
_cell.length_b   1.000
_cell.length_c   1.000
_cell.angle_alpha   90.00
_cell.angle_beta   90.00
_cell.angle_gamma   90.00
#
_symmetry.space_group_name_H-M   'P 1'
#
loop_
_entity.id
_entity.type
_entity.pdbx_description
1 polymer ?
#
loop_
_entity_poly.entity_id
_entity_poly.type
_entity_poly.pdbx_seq_one_letter_code
_entity_poly.pdbx_strand_id
1 'polypeptide(L)'
;MKNKIPNFLKFFALLFIAVSAQGFSQDHNMHMEKKETAKEDGSGKISFGGKTVRYDLYVKDTLVNFTGKPARAIAINGKLMAPTLYFTEGDTAEIYLHNQLKENTGLHWHGVILPNEMDGVPYLTTKEVKPGETHLYKFRISQNGTYWYHSHEGTQEQIGMNGILVFNKRDSQPSKKFAADIPVLLGEWTDENPKQIMRRLHMDRGDYWAIKKGTVQSYSEAIGKGHFGTKLLNEWKRMEAMDVSDVYYNNFLINGEISSNYKDLKAGDKVRLRVANGASSSYFWLNYGGGKITVIGTDGNEVEPVEVDRLIVGVSESYDIEVTVPENKSFEFRATSEDRQGHASLYLGDGEKVDAPNLPKLMLFEGMKMMNDMMLMSGDMKPMSMTMGNQVMDLNEVMYPELSESQRMKTMQHMMEMMGTKSDMKMEGGKMDMKSDMKMKDGKMEMDHGKMDMKSDMKMDHGKMEMDDSKMDMKSDVKMDDGKMEMDHSKMAMESSEEKTIKRLNYNMLKSPFKTILPTDNVKELKFTLEGNMRNYLWTLDNKTVAESDKILIKKGQVVRITMYNNSMMRHPMHLHGHDFRVVNAKGEYAPLKNVIDIAPMETVTIEFAANQDGDWFFHCHILYHMMSGMGRVFSYENSAPNPQLPNKEASYKQFLNKNRMINTTAMLDVASNKFHFENMTMLGARWLNVNELHSNYDFTHYEGSVKVGRFLGKYQWAMPYVGFRSNKNHDMAKTWFGQNVMPQNQNVAIAGIRYLLPMLIIADANVDQNGKVRLELGREGIKISPRIRGNFAVNSDKEFDFGLKYILQKWVSVSTNYDSEYGFGAGLTFMY
;
A
#
# COMPACT_ATOMS: atom_id res chain seq x y z
N MET A 1 7.42 -57.18 76.87
CA MET A 1 6.44 -58.15 76.29
C MET A 1 5.78 -57.47 75.11
N LYS A 2 6.24 -57.79 73.89
CA LYS A 2 5.63 -58.70 72.88
C LYS A 2 4.92 -57.84 71.82
N ASN A 3 5.59 -57.57 70.68
CA ASN A 3 5.60 -58.37 69.44
C ASN A 3 4.50 -57.84 68.47
N LYS A 4 4.71 -57.57 67.18
CA LYS A 4 5.60 -58.20 66.19
C LYS A 4 5.74 -57.29 64.94
N ILE A 5 6.94 -57.28 64.35
CA ILE A 5 7.23 -57.08 62.90
C ILE A 5 7.18 -58.49 62.23
N PRO A 6 7.16 -58.68 60.89
CA PRO A 6 8.32 -58.54 59.96
C PRO A 6 7.90 -57.94 58.58
N ASN A 7 8.70 -57.62 57.55
CA ASN A 7 10.13 -57.49 57.19
C ASN A 7 10.06 -56.75 55.82
N PHE A 8 10.99 -55.89 55.38
CA PHE A 8 12.32 -56.30 54.93
C PHE A 8 13.16 -55.02 54.71
N LEU A 9 13.96 -54.66 55.71
CA LEU A 9 15.02 -53.66 55.62
C LEU A 9 16.20 -54.25 56.39
N LYS A 10 17.26 -54.69 55.69
CA LYS A 10 18.64 -54.89 56.17
C LYS A 10 19.46 -55.67 55.14
N PHE A 11 20.22 -54.93 54.34
CA PHE A 11 21.54 -55.33 53.85
C PHE A 11 22.40 -54.06 53.94
N PHE A 12 22.95 -53.83 55.13
CA PHE A 12 24.39 -53.87 55.41
C PHE A 12 25.18 -52.71 54.79
N ALA A 13 25.58 -51.78 55.66
CA ALA A 13 26.76 -50.95 55.49
C ALA A 13 27.93 -51.61 56.25
N LEU A 14 29.14 -51.56 55.66
CA LEU A 14 30.49 -51.50 56.25
C LEU A 14 31.54 -52.36 55.51
N LEU A 15 32.74 -51.76 55.42
CA LEU A 15 34.10 -52.31 55.35
C LEU A 15 34.84 -52.41 53.98
N PHE A 16 35.78 -51.45 53.82
CA PHE A 16 37.25 -51.64 53.67
C PHE A 16 38.01 -51.35 52.33
N ILE A 17 38.94 -50.38 52.47
CA ILE A 17 40.39 -50.33 52.09
C ILE A 17 40.81 -50.27 50.61
N ALA A 18 41.43 -49.14 50.22
CA ALA A 18 42.86 -49.01 49.83
C ALA A 18 43.09 -47.58 49.24
N VAL A 19 43.77 -46.67 49.94
CA VAL A 19 45.24 -46.40 49.87
C VAL A 19 45.66 -45.55 48.65
N SER A 20 45.80 -44.24 48.95
CA SER A 20 46.90 -43.32 48.65
C SER A 20 47.33 -42.95 47.23
N ALA A 21 47.50 -41.62 47.09
CA ALA A 21 48.54 -40.87 46.37
C ALA A 21 48.45 -40.86 44.84
N GLN A 22 48.48 -39.70 44.18
CA GLN A 22 49.48 -38.63 44.35
C GLN A 22 48.86 -37.23 44.30
N GLY A 23 49.33 -36.33 45.17
CA GLY A 23 49.15 -34.87 45.05
C GLY A 23 50.21 -34.27 44.12
N PHE A 24 50.04 -33.05 43.59
CA PHE A 24 50.45 -31.80 44.21
C PHE A 24 50.25 -30.62 43.23
N SER A 25 50.20 -29.41 43.82
CA SER A 25 50.29 -28.03 43.26
C SER A 25 48.94 -27.33 42.99
N GLN A 26 48.40 -26.50 43.89
CA GLN A 26 48.74 -25.11 44.28
C GLN A 26 48.44 -24.02 43.23
N ASP A 27 47.46 -23.18 43.60
CA ASP A 27 47.21 -21.74 43.36
C ASP A 27 47.29 -21.10 41.95
N HIS A 28 46.18 -20.49 41.51
CA HIS A 28 46.01 -19.03 41.60
C HIS A 28 44.60 -18.52 41.22
N ASN A 29 44.20 -17.44 41.89
CA ASN A 29 42.98 -16.65 41.75
C ASN A 29 42.59 -16.27 40.31
N MET A 30 41.29 -16.29 40.02
CA MET A 30 40.65 -15.24 39.21
C MET A 30 39.31 -14.84 39.83
N HIS A 31 39.20 -13.54 40.08
CA HIS A 31 37.98 -12.83 40.45
C HIS A 31 36.81 -13.18 39.53
N MET A 32 35.75 -13.74 40.10
CA MET A 32 34.42 -13.74 39.50
C MET A 32 33.69 -12.49 40.00
N GLU A 33 33.61 -11.46 39.17
CA GLU A 33 32.60 -10.41 39.33
C GLU A 33 31.21 -11.07 39.32
N LYS A 34 30.43 -10.81 40.37
CA LYS A 34 29.03 -11.23 40.48
C LYS A 34 28.23 -10.60 39.34
N LYS A 35 27.86 -11.39 38.33
CA LYS A 35 26.73 -11.08 37.46
C LYS A 35 25.45 -11.13 38.28
N GLU A 36 24.73 -10.01 38.36
CA GLU A 36 23.39 -9.97 38.93
C GLU A 36 22.42 -10.77 38.05
N THR A 37 22.13 -12.01 38.46
CA THR A 37 21.00 -12.79 37.93
C THR A 37 19.73 -12.51 38.74
N ALA A 38 18.58 -12.60 38.04
CA ALA A 38 17.22 -12.32 38.49
C ALA A 38 16.97 -12.59 39.98
N LYS A 39 16.40 -11.59 40.67
CA LYS A 39 15.89 -11.77 42.04
C LYS A 39 14.47 -12.31 41.94
N GLU A 40 14.23 -13.50 42.49
CA GLU A 40 12.89 -13.91 42.88
C GLU A 40 12.41 -12.93 43.96
N ASP A 41 11.34 -12.18 43.68
CA ASP A 41 10.56 -11.66 44.78
C ASP A 41 9.79 -12.84 45.39
N GLY A 42 9.51 -12.80 46.68
CA GLY A 42 8.82 -13.87 47.42
C GLY A 42 7.37 -14.12 46.98
N SER A 43 6.95 -13.66 45.79
CA SER A 43 5.65 -13.92 45.17
C SER A 43 5.71 -14.92 44.00
N GLY A 44 6.89 -15.44 43.66
CA GLY A 44 7.06 -16.35 42.52
C GLY A 44 6.98 -15.64 41.16
N LYS A 45 7.06 -14.30 41.15
CA LYS A 45 7.19 -13.51 39.92
C LYS A 45 8.66 -13.29 39.62
N ILE A 46 9.07 -13.67 38.41
CA ILE A 46 10.40 -13.37 37.89
C ILE A 46 10.48 -11.85 37.70
N SER A 47 11.23 -11.18 38.57
CA SER A 47 11.59 -9.77 38.39
C SER A 47 12.74 -9.70 37.40
N PHE A 48 12.41 -9.40 36.14
CA PHE A 48 13.40 -8.92 35.19
C PHE A 48 13.76 -7.49 35.62
N GLY A 49 15.04 -7.19 35.87
CA GLY A 49 15.49 -5.85 36.25
C GLY A 49 15.19 -4.76 35.21
N GLY A 50 15.64 -3.53 35.46
CA GLY A 50 15.52 -2.37 34.55
C GLY A 50 14.78 -1.19 35.17
N LYS A 51 14.89 0.00 34.56
CA LYS A 51 14.46 1.27 35.15
C LYS A 51 13.12 1.74 34.58
N THR A 52 12.44 2.62 35.32
CA THR A 52 11.34 3.39 34.73
C THR A 52 11.94 4.54 33.92
N VAL A 53 11.63 4.58 32.63
CA VAL A 53 12.05 5.66 31.74
C VAL A 53 10.82 6.50 31.41
N ARG A 54 10.90 7.79 31.75
CA ARG A 54 9.81 8.74 31.57
C ARG A 54 10.06 9.66 30.37
N TYR A 55 9.01 9.87 29.59
CA TYR A 55 8.96 10.90 28.55
C TYR A 55 7.68 11.73 28.69
N ASP A 56 7.80 13.03 28.45
CA ASP A 56 6.68 13.96 28.38
C ASP A 56 6.61 14.50 26.94
N LEU A 57 5.50 14.21 26.25
CA LEU A 57 5.26 14.54 24.85
C LEU A 57 4.18 15.62 24.76
N TYR A 58 4.59 16.84 24.42
CA TYR A 58 3.71 17.98 24.25
C TYR A 58 3.32 18.12 22.78
N VAL A 59 2.05 17.86 22.47
CA VAL A 59 1.52 17.90 21.10
C VAL A 59 0.91 19.27 20.82
N LYS A 60 1.47 20.00 19.86
CA LYS A 60 1.02 21.36 19.49
C LYS A 60 0.90 21.53 17.98
N ASP A 61 0.03 22.45 17.58
CA ASP A 61 0.04 23.00 16.22
C ASP A 61 1.35 23.76 15.97
N THR A 62 1.89 23.61 14.77
CA THR A 62 3.01 24.40 14.26
C THR A 62 2.78 24.76 12.78
N LEU A 63 3.67 25.59 12.24
CA LEU A 63 3.73 25.91 10.82
C LEU A 63 5.07 25.41 10.25
N VAL A 64 5.01 24.80 9.07
CA VAL A 64 6.20 24.42 8.29
C VAL A 64 6.14 25.05 6.91
N ASN A 65 7.27 25.12 6.23
CA ASN A 65 7.37 25.76 4.93
C ASN A 65 8.36 25.01 4.03
N PHE A 66 7.88 23.96 3.36
CA PHE A 66 8.68 23.19 2.40
C PHE A 66 8.47 23.63 0.94
N THR A 67 7.52 24.54 0.69
CA THR A 67 7.07 24.90 -0.67
C THR A 67 7.17 26.40 -0.96
N GLY A 68 7.66 27.18 0.00
CA GLY A 68 7.59 28.65 0.01
C GLY A 68 6.32 29.21 0.66
N LYS A 69 5.35 28.37 1.06
CA LYS A 69 4.12 28.78 1.77
C LYS A 69 4.01 28.10 3.14
N PRO A 70 3.67 28.84 4.21
CA PRO A 70 3.37 28.23 5.50
C PRO A 70 2.17 27.28 5.43
N ALA A 71 2.33 26.06 5.93
CA ALA A 71 1.28 25.06 6.05
C ALA A 71 1.19 24.53 7.50
N ARG A 72 -0.03 24.17 7.93
CA ARG A 72 -0.27 23.63 9.27
C ARG A 72 0.38 22.26 9.41
N ALA A 73 1.11 22.06 10.50
CA ALA A 73 1.62 20.78 10.94
C ALA A 73 1.31 20.55 12.42
N ILE A 74 1.52 19.32 12.89
CA ILE A 74 1.55 18.97 14.30
C ILE A 74 3.00 18.66 14.66
N ALA A 75 3.45 19.20 15.78
CA ALA A 75 4.77 18.92 16.33
C ALA A 75 4.65 18.33 17.74
N ILE A 76 5.56 17.40 18.04
CA ILE A 76 5.75 16.87 19.38
C ILE A 76 7.06 17.43 19.92
N ASN A 77 7.00 18.10 21.07
CA ASN A 77 8.16 18.78 21.68
C ASN A 77 8.88 19.73 20.70
N GLY A 78 8.11 20.40 19.83
CA GLY A 78 8.62 21.38 18.87
C GLY A 78 9.24 20.79 17.60
N LYS A 79 9.16 19.47 17.36
CA LYS A 79 9.67 18.81 16.15
C LYS A 79 8.55 18.25 15.28
N LEU A 80 8.64 18.45 13.96
CA LEU A 80 7.70 17.92 12.96
C LEU A 80 7.73 16.39 12.87
N MET A 81 8.91 15.79 13.00
CA MET A 81 9.05 14.37 13.29
C MET A 81 9.38 14.25 14.75
N ALA A 82 8.53 13.55 15.48
CA ALA A 82 8.58 13.50 16.93
C ALA A 82 9.90 12.90 17.42
N PRO A 83 10.37 13.28 18.64
CA PRO A 83 11.65 12.82 19.15
C PRO A 83 11.78 11.30 19.16
N THR A 84 12.94 10.77 18.79
CA THR A 84 13.22 9.35 18.98
C THR A 84 13.20 9.01 20.48
N LEU A 85 12.41 8.02 20.85
CA LEU A 85 12.34 7.55 22.24
C LEU A 85 13.21 6.30 22.39
N TYR A 86 14.02 6.27 23.44
CA TYR A 86 14.96 5.19 23.70
C TYR A 86 14.59 4.47 24.99
N PHE A 87 14.50 3.16 24.91
CA PHE A 87 14.32 2.27 26.06
C PHE A 87 15.29 1.10 25.94
N THR A 88 15.44 0.35 27.01
CA THR A 88 16.15 -0.93 27.01
C THR A 88 15.14 -2.04 27.30
N GLU A 89 15.32 -3.22 26.70
CA GLU A 89 14.48 -4.38 27.00
C GLU A 89 14.51 -4.68 28.52
N GLY A 90 13.35 -4.69 29.16
CA GLY A 90 13.25 -4.72 30.62
C GLY A 90 13.15 -3.34 31.26
N ASP A 91 13.04 -2.24 30.54
CA ASP A 91 12.59 -0.97 31.13
C ASP A 91 11.06 -0.96 31.28
N THR A 92 10.56 -0.06 32.14
CA THR A 92 9.14 0.31 32.16
C THR A 92 9.00 1.66 31.49
N ALA A 93 8.24 1.72 30.40
CA ALA A 93 7.93 2.97 29.73
C ALA A 93 6.84 3.72 30.51
N GLU A 94 7.06 5.00 30.77
CA GLU A 94 6.07 5.91 31.37
C GLU A 94 5.98 7.18 30.51
N ILE A 95 5.04 7.21 29.58
CA ILE A 95 4.96 8.24 28.55
C ILE A 95 3.69 9.08 28.76
N TYR A 96 3.88 10.37 29.05
CA TYR A 96 2.81 11.34 29.23
C TYR A 96 2.56 12.08 27.92
N LEU A 97 1.38 11.90 27.34
CA LEU A 97 0.93 12.62 26.15
C LEU A 97 0.08 13.81 26.58
N HIS A 98 0.62 15.02 26.44
CA HIS A 98 -0.09 16.27 26.74
C HIS A 98 -0.72 16.81 25.45
N ASN A 99 -2.04 16.72 25.34
CA ASN A 99 -2.77 17.25 24.20
C ASN A 99 -2.97 18.77 24.35
N GLN A 100 -2.20 19.55 23.59
CA GLN A 100 -2.33 21.02 23.53
C GLN A 100 -2.90 21.48 22.17
N LEU A 101 -3.47 20.56 21.40
CA LEU A 101 -4.23 20.85 20.20
C LEU A 101 -5.65 21.31 20.54
N LYS A 102 -6.37 21.81 19.53
CA LYS A 102 -7.81 22.09 19.60
C LYS A 102 -8.68 20.90 19.16
N GLU A 103 -8.07 19.76 18.90
CA GLU A 103 -8.72 18.52 18.46
C GLU A 103 -8.23 17.33 19.30
N ASN A 104 -8.98 16.23 19.27
CA ASN A 104 -8.58 15.00 19.96
C ASN A 104 -7.27 14.46 19.39
N THR A 105 -6.56 13.67 20.18
CA THR A 105 -5.29 13.07 19.76
C THR A 105 -5.07 11.73 20.43
N GLY A 106 -4.01 11.03 20.04
CA GLY A 106 -3.61 9.74 20.60
C GLY A 106 -2.37 9.21 19.88
N LEU A 107 -1.66 8.28 20.52
CA LEU A 107 -0.51 7.60 19.92
C LEU A 107 -0.72 6.09 19.94
N HIS A 108 -0.48 5.48 18.79
CA HIS A 108 -0.27 4.05 18.63
C HIS A 108 1.23 3.73 18.61
N TRP A 109 1.60 2.65 19.29
CA TRP A 109 2.98 2.15 19.40
C TRP A 109 3.17 1.00 18.41
N HIS A 110 3.52 1.37 17.18
CA HIS A 110 3.54 0.45 16.06
C HIS A 110 4.56 -0.67 16.23
N GLY A 111 4.07 -1.91 16.16
CA GLY A 111 4.87 -3.13 16.34
C GLY A 111 5.21 -3.46 17.79
N VAL A 112 4.70 -2.70 18.78
CA VAL A 112 4.98 -2.94 20.20
C VAL A 112 4.02 -3.97 20.80
N ILE A 113 4.56 -4.98 21.48
CA ILE A 113 3.77 -5.90 22.30
C ILE A 113 3.51 -5.25 23.66
N LEU A 114 2.25 -4.89 23.93
CA LEU A 114 1.83 -4.14 25.11
C LEU A 114 0.41 -4.55 25.57
N PRO A 115 -0.03 -4.14 26.77
CA PRO A 115 -1.42 -4.32 27.19
C PRO A 115 -2.39 -3.58 26.27
N ASN A 116 -3.51 -4.21 25.91
CA ASN A 116 -4.45 -3.71 24.92
C ASN A 116 -4.91 -2.27 25.18
N GLU A 117 -5.16 -1.90 26.43
CA GLU A 117 -5.62 -0.57 26.80
C GLU A 117 -4.60 0.56 26.52
N MET A 118 -3.32 0.21 26.29
CA MET A 118 -2.23 1.13 25.96
C MET A 118 -1.94 1.22 24.45
N ASP A 119 -2.69 0.49 23.62
CA ASP A 119 -2.41 0.34 22.18
C ASP A 119 -2.65 1.60 21.36
N GLY A 120 -3.63 2.45 21.73
CA GLY A 120 -3.76 3.79 21.17
C GLY A 120 -4.75 3.95 20.03
N VAL A 121 -5.64 3.00 19.78
CA VAL A 121 -6.73 3.14 18.79
C VAL A 121 -7.99 3.68 19.48
N PRO A 122 -8.42 4.92 19.19
CA PRO A 122 -9.57 5.53 19.86
C PRO A 122 -10.84 4.69 19.72
N TYR A 123 -11.54 4.49 20.84
CA TYR A 123 -12.80 3.74 20.94
C TYR A 123 -12.72 2.23 20.68
N LEU A 124 -11.56 1.71 20.27
CA LEU A 124 -11.33 0.28 20.10
C LEU A 124 -10.47 -0.29 21.24
N THR A 125 -9.31 0.33 21.48
CA THR A 125 -8.33 -0.14 22.46
C THR A 125 -8.06 0.91 23.54
N THR A 126 -8.03 2.20 23.18
CA THR A 126 -7.77 3.29 24.12
C THR A 126 -8.86 4.36 24.02
N LYS A 127 -9.11 5.08 25.12
CA LYS A 127 -9.99 6.25 25.10
C LYS A 127 -9.34 7.38 24.30
N GLU A 128 -10.18 8.25 23.73
CA GLU A 128 -9.67 9.48 23.11
C GLU A 128 -8.98 10.40 24.15
N VAL A 129 -7.95 11.13 23.71
CA VAL A 129 -7.29 12.16 24.53
C VAL A 129 -7.80 13.53 24.07
N LYS A 130 -8.64 14.17 24.87
CA LYS A 130 -9.30 15.42 24.48
C LYS A 130 -8.36 16.63 24.58
N PRO A 131 -8.67 17.75 23.90
CA PRO A 131 -7.95 19.01 24.07
C PRO A 131 -7.74 19.39 25.54
N GLY A 132 -6.49 19.67 25.91
CA GLY A 132 -6.10 20.04 27.28
C GLY A 132 -5.88 18.85 28.22
N GLU A 133 -6.22 17.61 27.83
CA GLU A 133 -6.00 16.43 28.65
C GLU A 133 -4.55 15.92 28.56
N THR A 134 -4.14 15.19 29.60
CA THR A 134 -2.90 14.40 29.60
C THR A 134 -3.26 12.92 29.73
N HIS A 135 -2.72 12.10 28.84
CA HIS A 135 -2.87 10.65 28.87
C HIS A 135 -1.55 9.98 29.23
N LEU A 136 -1.60 8.96 30.10
CA LEU A 136 -0.43 8.18 30.47
C LEU A 136 -0.46 6.83 29.76
N TYR A 137 0.56 6.57 28.94
CA TYR A 137 0.89 5.24 28.46
C TYR A 137 1.93 4.62 29.39
N LYS A 138 1.60 3.48 30.01
CA LYS A 138 2.51 2.78 30.92
C LYS A 138 2.51 1.30 30.66
N PHE A 139 3.65 0.79 30.19
CA PHE A 139 3.81 -0.63 29.86
C PHE A 139 5.27 -1.06 30.01
N ARG A 140 5.47 -2.38 30.11
CA ARG A 140 6.79 -2.99 30.23
C ARG A 140 7.38 -3.21 28.84
N ILE A 141 8.66 -2.94 28.66
CA ILE A 141 9.36 -3.27 27.41
C ILE A 141 9.81 -4.73 27.48
N SER A 142 9.18 -5.60 26.69
CA SER A 142 9.49 -7.03 26.61
C SER A 142 10.27 -7.43 25.36
N GLN A 143 10.57 -6.49 24.47
CA GLN A 143 11.22 -6.71 23.18
C GLN A 143 12.34 -5.70 22.95
N ASN A 144 13.19 -5.95 21.96
CA ASN A 144 14.22 -5.04 21.45
C ASN A 144 14.05 -4.83 19.94
N GLY A 145 14.74 -3.86 19.34
CA GLY A 145 14.67 -3.54 17.92
C GLY A 145 14.24 -2.10 17.61
N THR A 146 13.96 -1.84 16.33
CA THR A 146 13.43 -0.57 15.82
C THR A 146 11.92 -0.67 15.62
N TYR A 147 11.20 0.28 16.19
CA TYR A 147 9.76 0.46 16.09
C TYR A 147 9.48 1.94 15.82
N TRP A 148 8.22 2.30 15.74
CA TRP A 148 7.83 3.70 15.59
C TRP A 148 6.47 3.92 16.25
N TYR A 149 6.06 5.17 16.36
CA TYR A 149 4.79 5.56 16.97
C TYR A 149 4.15 6.66 16.16
N HIS A 150 2.83 6.66 16.06
CA HIS A 150 2.09 7.61 15.25
C HIS A 150 0.63 7.78 15.71
N SER A 151 -0.08 8.74 15.15
CA SER A 151 -1.51 8.94 15.45
C SER A 151 -2.41 7.90 14.79
N HIS A 152 -3.35 7.35 15.56
CA HIS A 152 -4.55 6.68 15.05
C HIS A 152 -5.80 7.59 15.07
N GLU A 153 -5.61 8.90 15.27
CA GLU A 153 -6.69 9.89 15.31
C GLU A 153 -6.77 10.67 13.99
N GLY A 154 -7.75 10.30 13.16
CA GLY A 154 -8.05 10.97 11.89
C GLY A 154 -6.87 10.92 10.91
N THR A 155 -6.43 12.09 10.45
CA THR A 155 -5.35 12.24 9.47
C THR A 155 -4.11 12.92 10.06
N GLN A 156 -3.92 12.85 11.37
CA GLN A 156 -2.86 13.58 12.07
C GLN A 156 -1.45 13.06 11.71
N GLU A 157 -1.34 11.78 11.38
CA GLU A 157 -0.09 11.14 10.93
C GLU A 157 0.56 11.91 9.77
N GLN A 158 -0.20 12.21 8.70
CA GLN A 158 0.33 12.90 7.50
C GLN A 158 0.98 14.25 7.82
N ILE A 159 0.51 14.94 8.86
CA ILE A 159 0.95 16.31 9.17
C ILE A 159 1.97 16.36 10.31
N GLY A 160 2.66 15.26 10.59
CA GLY A 160 3.83 15.23 11.49
C GLY A 160 3.64 14.46 12.80
N MET A 161 2.54 13.73 12.95
CA MET A 161 2.31 13.00 14.19
C MET A 161 2.83 11.56 14.11
N ASN A 162 4.16 11.46 13.97
CA ASN A 162 4.94 10.23 13.87
C ASN A 162 6.36 10.40 14.48
N GLY A 163 6.96 9.31 14.97
CA GLY A 163 8.31 9.31 15.56
C GLY A 163 8.89 7.90 15.71
N ILE A 164 10.21 7.79 15.89
CA ILE A 164 10.88 6.48 16.04
C ILE A 164 10.96 6.04 17.50
N LEU A 165 10.83 4.75 17.72
CA LEU A 165 11.00 4.08 19.00
C LEU A 165 12.14 3.07 18.90
N VAL A 166 13.18 3.23 19.72
CA VAL A 166 14.33 2.31 19.74
C VAL A 166 14.36 1.57 21.06
N PHE A 167 14.27 0.24 20.99
CA PHE A 167 14.45 -0.64 22.14
C PHE A 167 15.82 -1.31 22.05
N ASN A 168 16.73 -0.91 22.92
CA ASN A 168 18.05 -1.50 23.01
C ASN A 168 17.97 -2.91 23.63
N LYS A 169 18.87 -3.79 23.20
CA LYS A 169 19.13 -5.06 23.88
C LYS A 169 19.58 -4.82 25.32
N ARG A 170 19.32 -5.78 26.20
CA ARG A 170 19.88 -5.78 27.56
C ARG A 170 21.41 -5.76 27.51
N ASP A 171 22.04 -5.12 28.48
CA ASP A 171 23.51 -5.05 28.59
C ASP A 171 24.19 -6.43 28.62
N SER A 172 23.48 -7.46 29.08
CA SER A 172 23.97 -8.84 29.12
C SER A 172 23.91 -9.57 27.77
N GLN A 173 23.18 -9.04 26.78
CA GLN A 173 23.05 -9.63 25.46
C GLN A 173 24.14 -9.09 24.51
N PRO A 174 24.72 -9.94 23.64
CA PRO A 174 25.66 -9.48 22.62
C PRO A 174 25.01 -8.47 21.68
N SER A 175 25.66 -7.31 21.50
CA SER A 175 25.28 -6.30 20.52
C SER A 175 26.45 -6.02 19.58
N LYS A 176 26.15 -5.93 18.28
CA LYS A 176 27.14 -5.52 17.28
C LYS A 176 27.43 -4.03 17.48
N LYS A 177 28.72 -3.67 17.51
CA LYS A 177 29.14 -2.27 17.58
C LYS A 177 29.20 -1.68 16.18
N PHE A 178 28.61 -0.49 16.03
CA PHE A 178 28.66 0.33 14.83
C PHE A 178 29.37 1.64 15.16
N ALA A 179 29.96 2.29 14.15
CA ALA A 179 30.54 3.61 14.31
C ALA A 179 29.46 4.66 14.63
N ALA A 180 28.27 4.48 14.04
CA ALA A 180 27.08 5.26 14.34
C ALA A 180 25.82 4.39 14.23
N ASP A 181 24.81 4.73 15.03
CA ASP A 181 23.48 4.14 15.01
C ASP A 181 22.45 5.26 14.83
N ILE A 182 21.88 5.37 13.63
CA ILE A 182 21.16 6.56 13.18
C ILE A 182 19.68 6.19 12.95
N PRO A 183 18.73 6.75 13.72
CA PRO A 183 17.31 6.69 13.39
C PRO A 183 17.01 7.41 12.08
N VAL A 184 16.22 6.77 11.21
CA VAL A 184 15.84 7.31 9.91
C VAL A 184 14.33 7.14 9.72
N LEU A 185 13.57 8.21 9.94
CA LEU A 185 12.13 8.24 9.68
C LEU A 185 11.90 8.82 8.29
N LEU A 186 11.32 8.00 7.41
CA LEU A 186 10.90 8.44 6.09
C LEU A 186 9.47 8.97 6.15
N GLY A 187 9.17 9.95 5.32
CA GLY A 187 7.81 10.44 5.14
C GLY A 187 7.69 11.34 3.93
N GLU A 188 6.52 11.89 3.74
CA GLU A 188 6.26 12.88 2.69
C GLU A 188 5.51 14.09 3.21
N TRP A 189 5.46 15.15 2.40
CA TRP A 189 4.79 16.39 2.75
C TRP A 189 3.95 16.91 1.60
N THR A 190 2.74 17.36 1.93
CA THR A 190 1.91 18.19 1.07
C THR A 190 1.26 19.31 1.88
N ASP A 191 1.15 20.49 1.27
CA ASP A 191 0.45 21.62 1.91
C ASP A 191 -1.08 21.46 1.88
N GLU A 192 -1.58 20.43 1.18
CA GLU A 192 -3.01 20.16 1.12
C GLU A 192 -3.51 19.61 2.46
N ASN A 193 -4.67 20.12 2.91
CA ASN A 193 -5.33 19.59 4.09
C ASN A 193 -5.67 18.11 3.86
N PRO A 194 -5.23 17.17 4.72
CA PRO A 194 -5.46 15.74 4.52
C PRO A 194 -6.94 15.34 4.41
N LYS A 195 -7.86 16.07 5.08
CA LYS A 195 -9.30 15.83 4.93
C LYS A 195 -9.81 16.19 3.53
N GLN A 196 -9.18 17.18 2.89
CA GLN A 196 -9.47 17.54 1.50
C GLN A 196 -8.87 16.55 0.51
N ILE A 197 -7.71 15.96 0.85
CA ILE A 197 -7.14 14.84 0.09
C ILE A 197 -8.10 13.66 0.11
N MET A 198 -8.55 13.24 1.29
CA MET A 198 -9.55 12.16 1.42
C MET A 198 -10.81 12.42 0.63
N ARG A 199 -11.37 13.62 0.73
CA ARG A 199 -12.57 14.00 -0.01
C ARG A 199 -12.38 13.91 -1.53
N ARG A 200 -11.21 14.31 -2.04
CA ARG A 200 -10.88 14.23 -3.47
C ARG A 200 -10.72 12.78 -3.91
N LEU A 201 -10.01 11.94 -3.15
CA LEU A 201 -9.77 10.55 -3.52
C LEU A 201 -11.06 9.79 -3.87
N HIS A 202 -12.15 10.01 -3.13
CA HIS A 202 -13.43 9.34 -3.41
C HIS A 202 -14.13 9.74 -4.70
N MET A 203 -13.80 10.90 -5.28
CA MET A 203 -14.66 11.57 -6.25
C MET A 203 -13.87 12.45 -7.25
N ASP A 204 -12.56 12.27 -7.39
CA ASP A 204 -11.71 13.14 -8.22
C ASP A 204 -12.02 12.94 -9.72
N ARG A 205 -12.92 13.77 -10.25
CA ARG A 205 -13.09 13.97 -11.70
C ARG A 205 -12.08 14.96 -12.30
N GLY A 206 -11.20 15.52 -11.46
CA GLY A 206 -10.30 16.61 -11.79
C GLY A 206 -8.91 16.17 -12.27
N ASP A 207 -8.47 14.94 -11.98
CA ASP A 207 -7.15 14.39 -12.35
C ASP A 207 -5.97 15.32 -12.00
N TYR A 208 -6.15 16.25 -11.06
CA TYR A 208 -5.20 17.35 -10.89
C TYR A 208 -3.85 16.85 -10.39
N TRP A 209 -3.86 15.82 -9.53
CA TRP A 209 -2.64 15.17 -9.08
C TRP A 209 -1.96 14.39 -10.20
N ALA A 210 -2.71 13.73 -11.09
CA ALA A 210 -2.12 13.09 -12.27
C ALA A 210 -1.46 14.13 -13.20
N ILE A 211 -2.03 15.34 -13.34
CA ILE A 211 -1.40 16.45 -14.07
C ILE A 211 -0.11 16.89 -13.38
N LYS A 212 -0.13 17.03 -12.05
CA LYS A 212 1.03 17.44 -11.26
C LYS A 212 2.17 16.42 -11.32
N LYS A 213 1.84 15.13 -11.35
CA LYS A 213 2.79 14.02 -11.46
C LYS A 213 3.26 13.74 -12.89
N GLY A 214 2.53 14.26 -13.88
CA GLY A 214 2.76 13.92 -15.28
C GLY A 214 2.34 12.48 -15.64
N THR A 215 1.30 11.96 -14.98
CA THR A 215 0.83 10.56 -15.07
C THR A 215 -0.55 10.42 -15.72
N VAL A 216 -1.06 11.46 -16.39
CA VAL A 216 -2.45 11.54 -16.92
C VAL A 216 -2.83 10.40 -17.87
N GLN A 217 -1.90 9.93 -18.71
CA GLN A 217 -2.13 8.89 -19.73
C GLN A 217 -3.30 9.24 -20.66
N SER A 218 -3.21 10.40 -21.28
CA SER A 218 -4.20 10.94 -22.22
C SER A 218 -4.15 10.28 -23.60
N TYR A 219 -5.22 10.43 -24.38
CA TYR A 219 -5.29 9.96 -25.77
C TYR A 219 -4.20 10.60 -26.65
N SER A 220 -3.90 11.89 -26.48
CA SER A 220 -2.81 12.53 -27.22
C SER A 220 -1.44 11.92 -26.90
N GLU A 221 -1.18 11.59 -25.63
CA GLU A 221 0.06 10.92 -25.22
C GLU A 221 0.12 9.48 -25.74
N ALA A 222 -1.01 8.76 -25.69
CA ALA A 222 -1.11 7.41 -26.21
C ALA A 222 -0.83 7.37 -27.72
N ILE A 223 -1.41 8.29 -28.50
CA ILE A 223 -1.15 8.40 -29.94
C ILE A 223 0.31 8.77 -30.19
N GLY A 224 0.82 9.80 -29.52
CA GLY A 224 2.20 10.26 -29.69
C GLY A 224 3.26 9.23 -29.34
N LYS A 225 2.94 8.26 -28.47
CA LYS A 225 3.83 7.16 -28.06
C LYS A 225 3.47 5.80 -28.69
N GLY A 226 2.50 5.72 -29.60
CA GLY A 226 2.11 4.47 -30.26
C GLY A 226 1.30 3.48 -29.40
N HIS A 227 0.70 3.92 -28.30
CA HIS A 227 -0.09 3.12 -27.35
C HIS A 227 -1.61 3.36 -27.43
N PHE A 228 -2.13 3.86 -28.56
CA PHE A 228 -3.58 4.12 -28.73
C PHE A 228 -4.44 2.89 -28.43
N GLY A 229 -4.09 1.72 -28.99
CA GLY A 229 -4.82 0.47 -28.77
C GLY A 229 -4.81 0.02 -27.30
N THR A 230 -3.67 0.20 -26.62
CA THR A 230 -3.54 -0.08 -25.17
C THR A 230 -4.50 0.77 -24.35
N LYS A 231 -4.54 2.09 -24.64
CA LYS A 231 -5.42 3.03 -23.95
C LYS A 231 -6.90 2.70 -24.18
N LEU A 232 -7.27 2.37 -25.42
CA LEU A 232 -8.63 2.00 -25.78
C LEU A 232 -9.07 0.71 -25.08
N LEU A 233 -8.23 -0.33 -25.07
CA LEU A 233 -8.52 -1.60 -24.42
C LEU A 233 -8.66 -1.46 -22.90
N ASN A 234 -7.84 -0.62 -22.27
CA ASN A 234 -7.91 -0.33 -20.84
C ASN A 234 -9.28 0.28 -20.47
N GLU A 235 -9.71 1.31 -21.19
CA GLU A 235 -11.01 1.92 -20.95
C GLU A 235 -12.18 0.99 -21.34
N TRP A 236 -12.02 0.16 -22.37
CA TRP A 236 -12.98 -0.90 -22.72
C TRP A 236 -13.21 -1.87 -21.56
N LYS A 237 -12.14 -2.23 -20.84
CA LYS A 237 -12.19 -3.04 -19.61
C LYS A 237 -12.72 -2.29 -18.39
N ARG A 238 -13.14 -1.04 -18.54
CA ARG A 238 -13.57 -0.13 -17.45
C ARG A 238 -12.44 0.21 -16.47
N MET A 239 -11.19 0.15 -16.93
CA MET A 239 -10.04 0.54 -16.14
C MET A 239 -9.77 2.03 -16.33
N GLU A 240 -9.52 2.71 -15.22
CA GLU A 240 -9.02 4.08 -15.25
C GLU A 240 -7.51 4.09 -15.55
N ALA A 241 -6.92 5.29 -15.63
CA ALA A 241 -5.49 5.43 -15.82
C ALA A 241 -4.75 4.84 -14.61
N MET A 242 -3.69 4.08 -14.88
CA MET A 242 -2.92 3.42 -13.82
C MET A 242 -2.07 4.44 -13.06
N ASP A 243 -2.15 4.44 -11.74
CA ASP A 243 -1.29 5.25 -10.88
C ASP A 243 -0.73 4.34 -9.78
N VAL A 244 0.52 4.57 -9.40
CA VAL A 244 1.20 3.80 -8.35
C VAL A 244 1.09 4.46 -6.98
N SER A 245 0.73 5.75 -6.95
CA SER A 245 0.51 6.52 -5.73
C SER A 245 -0.81 7.27 -5.86
N ASP A 246 -1.65 7.23 -4.84
CA ASP A 246 -2.97 7.87 -4.88
C ASP A 246 -2.88 9.40 -4.81
N VAL A 247 -1.81 9.92 -4.19
CA VAL A 247 -1.71 11.33 -3.78
C VAL A 247 -0.45 11.97 -4.35
N TYR A 248 -0.58 13.23 -4.77
CA TYR A 248 0.59 14.03 -5.10
C TYR A 248 1.15 14.71 -3.85
N TYR A 249 2.42 14.47 -3.58
CA TYR A 249 3.17 15.14 -2.53
C TYR A 249 4.12 16.19 -3.08
N ASN A 250 4.32 17.27 -2.32
CA ASN A 250 5.18 18.37 -2.70
C ASN A 250 6.65 18.04 -2.49
N ASN A 251 6.96 17.36 -1.37
CA ASN A 251 8.31 17.01 -0.97
C ASN A 251 8.32 15.66 -0.24
N PHE A 252 9.49 15.04 -0.20
CA PHE A 252 9.75 13.83 0.57
C PHE A 252 10.76 14.18 1.66
N LEU A 253 10.61 13.54 2.82
CA LEU A 253 11.33 13.89 4.04
C LEU A 253 12.09 12.69 4.60
N ILE A 254 13.27 12.99 5.14
CA ILE A 254 14.08 12.12 5.97
C ILE A 254 14.36 12.85 7.28
N ASN A 255 13.89 12.30 8.40
CA ASN A 255 14.01 12.92 9.73
C ASN A 255 13.45 14.37 9.82
N GLY A 256 12.45 14.69 9.00
CA GLY A 256 11.73 15.96 9.01
C GLY A 256 12.30 17.00 8.06
N GLU A 257 13.32 16.63 7.28
CA GLU A 257 14.03 17.49 6.35
C GLU A 257 14.05 16.86 4.95
N ILE A 258 14.14 17.68 3.90
CA ILE A 258 14.27 17.18 2.51
C ILE A 258 15.64 16.51 2.32
N SER A 259 16.67 17.09 2.92
CA SER A 259 18.00 16.51 2.97
C SER A 259 18.72 16.87 4.26
N SER A 260 19.40 15.88 4.84
CA SER A 260 20.22 16.02 6.05
C SER A 260 21.62 15.44 5.83
N ASN A 261 22.55 15.72 6.74
CA ASN A 261 23.94 15.25 6.66
C ASN A 261 24.39 14.71 8.03
N TYR A 262 25.16 13.61 8.03
CA TYR A 262 25.83 13.05 9.20
C TYR A 262 27.33 12.96 8.91
N LYS A 263 28.10 13.89 9.49
CA LYS A 263 29.50 14.13 9.12
C LYS A 263 30.52 13.33 9.92
N ASP A 264 30.14 12.82 11.09
CA ASP A 264 31.06 12.18 12.04
C ASP A 264 31.38 10.72 11.66
N LEU A 265 31.86 10.50 10.43
CA LEU A 265 32.20 9.19 9.87
C LEU A 265 33.46 9.27 9.02
N LYS A 266 34.27 8.20 9.04
CA LYS A 266 35.49 8.03 8.22
C LYS A 266 35.40 6.79 7.33
N ALA A 267 36.27 6.71 6.34
CA ALA A 267 36.41 5.53 5.49
C ALA A 267 36.55 4.24 6.33
N GLY A 268 35.81 3.20 5.94
CA GLY A 268 35.73 1.91 6.63
C GLY A 268 34.72 1.86 7.77
N ASP A 269 34.13 2.98 8.19
CA ASP A 269 33.12 2.97 9.25
C ASP A 269 31.86 2.24 8.79
N LYS A 270 31.39 1.35 9.67
CA LYS A 270 30.11 0.65 9.52
C LYS A 270 29.04 1.39 10.29
N VAL A 271 27.97 1.76 9.62
CA VAL A 271 26.86 2.54 10.16
C VAL A 271 25.60 1.70 10.13
N ARG A 272 24.88 1.68 11.25
CA ARG A 272 23.51 1.15 11.27
C ARG A 272 22.53 2.31 11.03
N LEU A 273 21.65 2.14 10.06
CA LEU A 273 20.49 2.99 9.87
C LEU A 273 19.25 2.21 10.33
N ARG A 274 18.48 2.81 11.24
CA ARG A 274 17.21 2.27 11.75
C ARG A 274 16.09 2.94 10.99
N VAL A 275 15.74 2.36 9.83
CA VAL A 275 14.80 2.96 8.90
C VAL A 275 13.39 2.55 9.28
N ALA A 276 12.49 3.53 9.42
CA ALA A 276 11.05 3.30 9.52
C ALA A 276 10.35 4.17 8.48
N ASN A 277 9.40 3.59 7.74
CA ASN A 277 8.59 4.35 6.81
C ASN A 277 7.33 4.89 7.50
N GLY A 278 7.37 6.14 7.97
CA GLY A 278 6.24 6.82 8.60
C GLY A 278 5.40 7.66 7.64
N ALA A 279 5.50 7.38 6.33
CA ALA A 279 4.64 7.95 5.31
C ALA A 279 3.17 7.60 5.52
N SER A 280 2.28 8.46 5.04
CA SER A 280 0.85 8.18 4.96
C SER A 280 0.46 7.33 3.75
N SER A 281 1.22 7.38 2.65
CA SER A 281 0.93 6.52 1.48
C SER A 281 2.12 6.19 0.60
N SER A 282 3.26 6.89 0.70
CA SER A 282 4.41 6.62 -0.19
C SER A 282 5.25 5.43 0.25
N TYR A 283 5.57 4.60 -0.73
CA TYR A 283 6.63 3.60 -0.65
C TYR A 283 7.96 4.23 -1.07
N PHE A 284 9.07 3.77 -0.48
CA PHE A 284 10.39 4.29 -0.82
C PHE A 284 11.35 3.20 -1.28
N TRP A 285 12.00 3.45 -2.41
CA TRP A 285 13.18 2.73 -2.86
C TRP A 285 14.42 3.30 -2.18
N LEU A 286 15.14 2.45 -1.47
CA LEU A 286 16.37 2.80 -0.78
C LEU A 286 17.58 2.45 -1.62
N ASN A 287 18.41 3.47 -1.90
CA ASN A 287 19.67 3.34 -2.62
C ASN A 287 20.79 3.99 -1.81
N TYR A 288 22.01 3.45 -1.93
CA TYR A 288 23.19 4.00 -1.29
C TYR A 288 24.28 4.27 -2.33
N GLY A 289 24.75 5.52 -2.41
CA GLY A 289 25.83 5.92 -3.31
C GLY A 289 27.17 5.28 -2.97
N GLY A 290 27.36 4.82 -1.73
CA GLY A 290 28.58 4.16 -1.27
C GLY A 290 28.64 2.65 -1.53
N GLY A 291 27.66 2.08 -2.24
CA GLY A 291 27.64 0.67 -2.63
C GLY A 291 26.41 -0.07 -2.13
N LYS A 292 26.62 -1.27 -1.57
CA LYS A 292 25.54 -2.18 -1.19
C LYS A 292 24.97 -1.90 0.20
N ILE A 293 23.73 -2.32 0.40
CA ILE A 293 23.01 -2.25 1.66
C ILE A 293 22.95 -3.67 2.25
N THR A 294 23.27 -3.83 3.52
CA THR A 294 23.10 -5.11 4.23
C THR A 294 21.92 -5.01 5.19
N VAL A 295 20.85 -5.76 4.93
CA VAL A 295 19.68 -5.83 5.82
C VAL A 295 20.00 -6.77 6.99
N ILE A 296 19.83 -6.29 8.22
CA ILE A 296 20.15 -7.03 9.46
C ILE A 296 18.96 -7.17 10.41
N GLY A 297 17.88 -6.43 10.17
CA GLY A 297 16.61 -6.59 10.90
C GLY A 297 15.42 -6.06 10.11
N THR A 298 14.23 -6.52 10.46
CA THR A 298 12.95 -6.05 9.92
C THR A 298 11.91 -6.00 11.04
N ASP A 299 11.12 -4.93 11.11
CA ASP A 299 9.97 -4.80 12.03
C ASP A 299 10.32 -5.14 13.49
N GLY A 300 11.47 -4.64 13.95
CA GLY A 300 11.97 -4.90 15.30
C GLY A 300 12.67 -6.25 15.51
N ASN A 301 12.66 -7.13 14.52
CA ASN A 301 13.19 -8.49 14.61
C ASN A 301 14.50 -8.66 13.84
N GLU A 302 15.46 -9.40 14.42
CA GLU A 302 16.75 -9.68 13.75
C GLU A 302 16.59 -10.69 12.61
N VAL A 303 17.40 -10.52 11.56
CA VAL A 303 17.53 -11.49 10.46
C VAL A 303 18.99 -11.84 10.21
N GLU A 304 19.24 -13.00 9.61
CA GLU A 304 20.57 -13.29 9.05
C GLU A 304 20.92 -12.21 8.01
N PRO A 305 22.12 -11.60 8.04
CA PRO A 305 22.45 -10.48 7.17
C PRO A 305 22.26 -10.79 5.69
N VAL A 306 21.53 -9.92 4.99
CA VAL A 306 21.25 -10.04 3.55
C VAL A 306 21.77 -8.81 2.81
N GLU A 307 22.81 -9.01 2.00
CA GLU A 307 23.36 -7.95 1.14
C GLU A 307 22.52 -7.79 -0.13
N VAL A 308 22.11 -6.55 -0.43
CA VAL A 308 21.29 -6.15 -1.60
C VAL A 308 21.79 -4.85 -2.20
N ASP A 309 21.48 -4.61 -3.47
CA ASP A 309 21.75 -3.34 -4.15
C ASP A 309 20.66 -2.29 -3.88
N ARG A 310 19.44 -2.76 -3.57
CA ARG A 310 18.25 -1.93 -3.33
C ARG A 310 17.18 -2.71 -2.55
N LEU A 311 16.34 -2.00 -1.82
CA LEU A 311 15.09 -2.53 -1.27
C LEU A 311 13.99 -1.48 -1.40
N ILE A 312 12.74 -1.93 -1.53
CA ILE A 312 11.56 -1.10 -1.34
C ILE A 312 11.09 -1.26 0.10
N VAL A 313 10.70 -0.15 0.73
CA VAL A 313 10.14 -0.14 2.08
C VAL A 313 8.69 0.30 1.99
N GLY A 314 7.79 -0.63 2.31
CA GLY A 314 6.36 -0.35 2.37
C GLY A 314 6.01 0.62 3.48
N VAL A 315 4.83 1.22 3.39
CA VAL A 315 4.33 2.09 4.45
C VAL A 315 4.33 1.29 5.75
N SER A 316 4.97 1.85 6.78
CA SER A 316 5.10 1.30 8.13
C SER A 316 6.01 0.13 8.34
N GLU A 317 6.63 -0.40 7.28
CA GLU A 317 7.74 -1.32 7.46
C GLU A 317 8.92 -0.60 8.10
N SER A 318 9.68 -1.35 8.90
CA SER A 318 10.97 -0.89 9.39
C SER A 318 12.07 -1.90 9.06
N TYR A 319 13.26 -1.37 8.82
CA TYR A 319 14.46 -2.15 8.51
C TYR A 319 15.66 -1.57 9.26
N ASP A 320 16.36 -2.44 9.96
CA ASP A 320 17.71 -2.15 10.41
C ASP A 320 18.66 -2.55 9.29
N ILE A 321 19.40 -1.57 8.75
CA ILE A 321 20.35 -1.79 7.65
C ILE A 321 21.75 -1.33 8.04
N GLU A 322 22.76 -2.03 7.54
CA GLU A 322 24.18 -1.70 7.65
C GLU A 322 24.68 -1.19 6.30
N VAL A 323 25.36 -0.04 6.34
CA VAL A 323 26.12 0.52 5.22
C VAL A 323 27.55 0.81 5.66
N THR A 324 28.50 0.73 4.73
CA THR A 324 29.92 1.04 4.99
C THR A 324 30.29 2.29 4.23
N VAL A 325 30.95 3.25 4.89
CA VAL A 325 31.50 4.44 4.23
C VAL A 325 32.78 4.04 3.50
N PRO A 326 32.83 4.00 2.16
CA PRO A 326 33.95 3.40 1.45
C PRO A 326 35.19 4.29 1.41
N GLU A 327 35.01 5.61 1.34
CA GLU A 327 36.08 6.60 1.24
C GLU A 327 35.80 7.80 2.16
N ASN A 328 36.78 8.67 2.38
CA ASN A 328 36.59 9.93 3.12
C ASN A 328 35.85 10.96 2.23
N LYS A 329 34.61 10.62 1.89
CA LYS A 329 33.65 11.39 1.10
C LYS A 329 32.27 11.28 1.77
N SER A 330 31.32 12.07 1.31
CA SER A 330 29.95 12.08 1.84
C SER A 330 29.01 11.36 0.87
N PHE A 331 28.62 10.13 1.20
CA PHE A 331 27.82 9.27 0.33
C PHE A 331 26.33 9.40 0.63
N GLU A 332 25.53 9.56 -0.42
CA GLU A 332 24.09 9.72 -0.29
C GLU A 332 23.39 8.38 0.01
N PHE A 333 22.66 8.33 1.11
CA PHE A 333 21.58 7.39 1.35
C PHE A 333 20.27 8.04 0.89
N ARG A 334 19.70 7.54 -0.21
CA ARG A 334 18.54 8.13 -0.88
C ARG A 334 17.30 7.27 -0.71
N ALA A 335 16.21 7.90 -0.31
CA ALA A 335 14.87 7.31 -0.30
C ALA A 335 14.03 7.94 -1.43
N THR A 336 13.90 7.22 -2.55
CA THR A 336 13.15 7.68 -3.74
C THR A 336 11.72 7.15 -3.69
N SER A 337 10.73 8.01 -3.90
CA SER A 337 9.33 7.56 -3.95
C SER A 337 9.11 6.51 -5.05
N GLU A 338 8.21 5.57 -4.80
CA GLU A 338 7.84 4.52 -5.75
C GLU A 338 7.38 5.07 -7.09
N ASP A 339 6.62 6.17 -7.05
CA ASP A 339 6.10 6.90 -8.21
C ASP A 339 7.13 7.79 -8.93
N ARG A 340 8.39 7.78 -8.47
CA ARG A 340 9.53 8.51 -9.04
C ARG A 340 9.33 10.04 -9.09
N GLN A 341 8.43 10.58 -8.27
CA GLN A 341 8.14 12.02 -8.24
C GLN A 341 9.19 12.82 -7.45
N GLY A 342 9.89 12.18 -6.52
CA GLY A 342 10.95 12.83 -5.76
C GLY A 342 11.68 11.87 -4.82
N HIS A 343 12.57 12.43 -4.00
CA HIS A 343 13.34 11.69 -3.03
C HIS A 343 13.72 12.56 -1.84
N ALA A 344 14.15 11.91 -0.75
CA ALA A 344 14.83 12.53 0.38
C ALA A 344 16.23 11.92 0.54
N SER A 345 17.17 12.70 1.09
CA SER A 345 18.59 12.34 1.10
C SER A 345 19.25 12.53 2.46
N LEU A 346 19.90 11.49 2.97
CA LEU A 346 20.81 11.55 4.11
C LEU A 346 22.25 11.32 3.62
N TYR A 347 23.11 12.32 3.73
CA TYR A 347 24.52 12.18 3.36
C TYR A 347 25.34 11.66 4.54
N LEU A 348 26.11 10.59 4.33
CA LEU A 348 26.91 9.90 5.34
C LEU A 348 28.41 10.10 5.06
N GLY A 349 29.11 10.74 5.99
CA GLY A 349 30.53 11.09 5.87
C GLY A 349 30.74 12.58 5.61
N ASP A 350 32.01 12.97 5.59
CA ASP A 350 32.45 14.34 5.35
C ASP A 350 33.28 14.42 4.06
N GLY A 351 33.26 15.57 3.38
CA GLY A 351 33.97 15.78 2.11
C GLY A 351 33.07 15.87 0.87
N GLU A 352 33.61 15.49 -0.28
CA GLU A 352 32.93 15.55 -1.59
C GLU A 352 31.65 14.69 -1.57
N LYS A 353 30.54 15.22 -2.10
CA LYS A 353 29.27 14.50 -2.16
C LYS A 353 29.26 13.48 -3.30
N VAL A 354 28.82 12.26 -2.98
CA VAL A 354 28.63 11.19 -3.96
C VAL A 354 27.17 10.75 -3.93
N ASP A 355 26.46 11.05 -5.02
CA ASP A 355 25.03 10.81 -5.14
C ASP A 355 24.72 9.32 -5.38
N ALA A 356 23.55 8.89 -4.92
CA ALA A 356 23.00 7.57 -5.22
C ALA A 356 22.50 7.51 -6.68
N PRO A 357 22.47 6.31 -7.30
CA PRO A 357 21.97 6.15 -8.67
C PRO A 357 20.53 6.66 -8.84
N ASN A 358 20.28 7.37 -9.94
CA ASN A 358 18.93 7.80 -10.32
C ASN A 358 18.11 6.63 -10.85
N LEU A 359 16.81 6.64 -10.54
CA LEU A 359 15.85 5.67 -11.05
C LEU A 359 15.12 6.25 -12.26
N PRO A 360 14.93 5.48 -13.35
CA PRO A 360 14.24 5.97 -14.52
C PRO A 360 12.76 6.24 -14.21
N LYS A 361 12.14 7.10 -15.03
CA LYS A 361 10.70 7.34 -14.95
C LYS A 361 9.92 6.07 -15.29
N LEU A 362 8.79 5.87 -14.63
CA LEU A 362 7.92 4.73 -14.87
C LEU A 362 7.34 4.76 -16.29
N MET A 363 7.41 3.62 -16.97
CA MET A 363 6.80 3.43 -18.30
C MET A 363 5.31 3.10 -18.19
N LEU A 364 4.48 4.10 -17.88
CA LEU A 364 3.05 3.91 -17.53
C LEU A 364 2.22 3.16 -18.59
N PHE A 365 2.48 3.42 -19.89
CA PHE A 365 1.74 2.74 -20.97
C PHE A 365 2.14 1.27 -21.13
N GLU A 366 3.38 0.90 -20.80
CA GLU A 366 3.80 -0.50 -20.74
C GLU A 366 3.10 -1.21 -19.57
N GLY A 367 3.02 -0.55 -18.41
CA GLY A 367 2.25 -1.05 -17.28
C GLY A 367 0.77 -1.22 -17.62
N MET A 368 0.17 -0.24 -18.29
CA MET A 368 -1.21 -0.36 -18.78
C MET A 368 -1.40 -1.55 -19.74
N LYS A 369 -0.43 -1.80 -20.63
CA LYS A 369 -0.47 -2.93 -21.57
C LYS A 369 -0.43 -4.26 -20.83
N MET A 370 0.54 -4.44 -19.93
CA MET A 370 0.62 -5.63 -19.09
C MET A 370 -0.67 -5.84 -18.29
N MET A 371 -1.24 -4.76 -17.77
CA MET A 371 -2.47 -4.81 -17.01
C MET A 371 -3.69 -5.21 -17.82
N ASN A 372 -3.78 -4.73 -19.06
CA ASN A 372 -4.77 -5.24 -20.00
C ASN A 372 -4.61 -6.76 -20.20
N ASP A 373 -3.39 -7.28 -20.24
CA ASP A 373 -3.20 -8.72 -20.43
C ASP A 373 -3.58 -9.53 -19.18
N MET A 374 -3.54 -8.92 -18.01
CA MET A 374 -3.80 -9.58 -16.72
C MET A 374 -5.22 -9.40 -16.18
N MET A 375 -5.98 -8.39 -16.58
CA MET A 375 -7.34 -8.17 -16.06
C MET A 375 -8.42 -8.77 -16.98
N LEU A 376 -9.43 -9.41 -16.40
CA LEU A 376 -10.63 -9.88 -17.08
C LEU A 376 -11.62 -8.75 -17.35
N MET A 377 -12.57 -8.94 -18.27
CA MET A 377 -13.68 -8.01 -18.46
C MET A 377 -14.59 -7.89 -17.23
N SER A 378 -14.52 -8.86 -16.29
CA SER A 378 -15.21 -8.81 -14.99
C SER A 378 -14.55 -7.86 -14.00
N GLY A 379 -13.35 -7.34 -14.30
CA GLY A 379 -12.54 -6.55 -13.38
C GLY A 379 -11.67 -7.39 -12.44
N ASP A 380 -11.82 -8.71 -12.44
CA ASP A 380 -10.96 -9.61 -11.68
C ASP A 380 -9.60 -9.78 -12.36
N MET A 381 -8.57 -9.99 -11.55
CA MET A 381 -7.28 -10.42 -12.07
C MET A 381 -7.38 -11.85 -12.60
N LYS A 382 -6.77 -12.12 -13.75
CA LYS A 382 -6.70 -13.45 -14.33
C LYS A 382 -5.98 -14.37 -13.35
N PRO A 383 -6.52 -15.58 -13.09
CA PRO A 383 -5.80 -16.56 -12.29
C PRO A 383 -4.51 -16.91 -13.03
N MET A 384 -3.38 -16.71 -12.37
CA MET A 384 -2.09 -17.16 -12.87
C MET A 384 -1.90 -18.63 -12.52
N SER A 385 -1.26 -19.38 -13.42
CA SER A 385 -0.92 -20.79 -13.20
C SER A 385 0.12 -20.99 -12.08
N MET A 386 0.74 -19.91 -11.60
CA MET A 386 1.71 -19.88 -10.52
C MET A 386 1.23 -18.96 -9.39
N THR A 387 1.35 -19.44 -8.15
CA THR A 387 1.12 -18.60 -6.96
C THR A 387 2.31 -17.69 -6.77
N MET A 388 2.14 -16.42 -7.11
CA MET A 388 3.11 -15.36 -6.81
C MET A 388 2.98 -14.97 -5.34
N GLY A 389 4.09 -14.71 -4.67
CA GLY A 389 4.08 -14.29 -3.27
C GLY A 389 5.46 -13.92 -2.77
N ASN A 390 5.48 -13.30 -1.58
CA ASN A 390 6.70 -12.92 -0.85
C ASN A 390 7.64 -11.99 -1.63
N GLN A 391 7.09 -11.16 -2.54
CA GLN A 391 7.83 -10.21 -3.39
C GLN A 391 8.91 -10.86 -4.25
N VAL A 392 8.81 -12.15 -4.55
CA VAL A 392 9.79 -12.85 -5.40
C VAL A 392 9.84 -12.24 -6.80
N MET A 393 8.67 -11.82 -7.29
CA MET A 393 8.55 -11.01 -8.49
C MET A 393 8.37 -9.57 -8.10
N ASP A 394 9.32 -8.72 -8.50
CA ASP A 394 9.18 -7.29 -8.32
C ASP A 394 8.20 -6.73 -9.36
N LEU A 395 6.93 -6.65 -8.97
CA LEU A 395 5.86 -6.15 -9.83
C LEU A 395 6.07 -4.71 -10.28
N ASN A 396 6.89 -3.91 -9.58
CA ASN A 396 7.23 -2.59 -10.07
C ASN A 396 8.10 -2.68 -11.32
N GLU A 397 9.04 -3.63 -11.39
CA GLU A 397 9.80 -3.87 -12.62
C GLU A 397 8.96 -4.55 -13.68
N VAL A 398 8.09 -5.49 -13.31
CA VAL A 398 7.29 -6.18 -14.32
C VAL A 398 6.27 -5.20 -14.94
N MET A 399 5.58 -4.40 -14.12
CA MET A 399 4.61 -3.40 -14.58
C MET A 399 5.30 -2.15 -15.16
N TYR A 400 6.42 -1.71 -14.59
CA TYR A 400 7.12 -0.50 -15.04
C TYR A 400 8.59 -0.83 -15.33
N PRO A 401 8.86 -1.47 -16.48
CA PRO A 401 10.17 -1.99 -16.75
C PRO A 401 11.27 -0.94 -16.72
N GLU A 402 12.29 -1.19 -15.90
CA GLU A 402 13.50 -0.35 -15.80
C GLU A 402 14.57 -0.78 -16.82
N LEU A 403 14.47 -2.01 -17.32
CA LEU A 403 15.45 -2.67 -18.20
C LEU A 403 14.94 -2.79 -19.65
N SER A 404 15.88 -2.94 -20.59
CA SER A 404 15.55 -3.17 -22.01
C SER A 404 14.79 -4.49 -22.20
N GLU A 405 14.02 -4.61 -23.29
CA GLU A 405 13.20 -5.81 -23.56
C GLU A 405 14.00 -7.12 -23.53
N SER A 406 15.23 -7.10 -24.05
CA SER A 406 16.15 -8.26 -24.03
C SER A 406 16.56 -8.67 -22.61
N GLN A 407 16.77 -7.70 -21.72
CA GLN A 407 17.11 -7.92 -20.32
C GLN A 407 15.91 -8.40 -19.53
N ARG A 408 14.71 -7.86 -19.79
CA ARG A 408 13.46 -8.35 -19.18
C ARG A 408 13.24 -9.83 -19.45
N MET A 409 13.46 -10.26 -20.69
CA MET A 409 13.27 -11.68 -21.06
C MET A 409 14.26 -12.58 -20.32
N LYS A 410 15.52 -12.15 -20.14
CA LYS A 410 16.50 -12.87 -19.32
C LYS A 410 16.12 -12.88 -17.85
N THR A 411 15.66 -11.76 -17.29
CA THR A 411 15.16 -11.67 -15.91
C THR A 411 13.97 -12.60 -15.71
N MET A 412 12.98 -12.58 -16.61
CA MET A 412 11.82 -13.47 -16.56
C MET A 412 12.21 -14.95 -16.68
N GLN A 413 13.14 -15.28 -17.58
CA GLN A 413 13.65 -16.63 -17.73
C GLN A 413 14.37 -17.12 -16.46
N HIS A 414 15.24 -16.30 -15.88
CA HIS A 414 15.90 -16.58 -14.61
C HIS A 414 14.89 -16.70 -13.46
N MET A 415 13.84 -15.90 -13.48
CA MET A 415 12.77 -15.95 -12.49
C MET A 415 11.93 -17.23 -12.61
N MET A 416 11.61 -17.67 -13.82
CA MET A 416 10.94 -18.95 -14.07
C MET A 416 11.80 -20.14 -13.63
N GLU A 417 13.12 -20.05 -13.81
CA GLU A 417 14.08 -21.02 -13.32
C GLU A 417 14.11 -21.06 -11.78
N MET A 418 14.10 -19.89 -11.11
CA MET A 418 14.00 -19.76 -9.65
C MET A 418 12.69 -20.31 -9.08
N MET A 419 11.61 -20.29 -9.88
CA MET A 419 10.31 -20.90 -9.54
C MET A 419 10.23 -22.40 -9.88
N GLY A 420 11.33 -23.02 -10.33
CA GLY A 420 11.40 -24.46 -10.59
C GLY A 420 10.75 -24.90 -11.92
N THR A 421 10.43 -23.96 -12.80
CA THR A 421 9.88 -24.24 -14.14
C THR A 421 10.98 -24.16 -15.20
N LYS A 422 11.29 -25.30 -15.83
CA LYS A 422 12.10 -25.33 -17.05
C LYS A 422 11.21 -25.08 -18.26
N SER A 423 11.51 -24.06 -19.06
CA SER A 423 10.93 -23.87 -20.39
C SER A 423 12.03 -23.56 -21.40
N ASP A 424 12.12 -24.38 -22.45
CA ASP A 424 12.94 -24.07 -23.62
C ASP A 424 12.22 -23.00 -24.44
N MET A 425 12.62 -21.73 -24.27
CA MET A 425 12.10 -20.63 -25.09
C MET A 425 12.85 -20.59 -26.43
N LYS A 426 12.14 -20.77 -27.55
CA LYS A 426 12.65 -20.47 -28.90
C LYS A 426 11.88 -19.29 -29.50
N MET A 427 12.61 -18.34 -30.07
CA MET A 427 12.08 -17.17 -30.76
C MET A 427 11.95 -17.45 -32.25
N GLU A 428 10.73 -17.40 -32.80
CA GLU A 428 10.51 -17.13 -34.23
C GLU A 428 9.49 -16.00 -34.39
N GLY A 429 9.89 -14.92 -35.09
CA GLY A 429 8.97 -13.93 -35.64
C GLY A 429 8.15 -13.09 -34.65
N GLY A 430 8.59 -12.91 -33.40
CA GLY A 430 7.94 -12.00 -32.44
C GLY A 430 6.59 -12.49 -31.89
N LYS A 431 6.29 -13.80 -32.00
CA LYS A 431 5.15 -14.44 -31.32
C LYS A 431 5.65 -15.42 -30.26
N MET A 432 4.96 -15.43 -29.11
CA MET A 432 5.27 -16.28 -27.97
C MET A 432 4.39 -17.53 -28.02
N ASP A 433 4.96 -18.68 -28.40
CA ASP A 433 4.30 -19.99 -28.30
C ASP A 433 4.81 -20.72 -27.04
N MET A 434 3.93 -20.92 -26.06
CA MET A 434 4.22 -21.76 -24.89
C MET A 434 3.79 -23.21 -25.15
N LYS A 435 4.75 -24.13 -25.24
CA LYS A 435 4.50 -25.56 -25.00
C LYS A 435 5.02 -25.92 -23.62
N SER A 436 4.13 -26.28 -22.70
CA SER A 436 4.48 -26.83 -21.39
C SER A 436 4.30 -28.35 -21.41
N ASP A 437 5.39 -29.10 -21.23
CA ASP A 437 5.33 -30.54 -20.95
C ASP A 437 5.18 -30.74 -19.43
N MET A 438 3.96 -30.62 -18.91
CA MET A 438 3.66 -31.09 -17.56
C MET A 438 3.12 -32.52 -17.59
N LYS A 439 4.00 -33.50 -17.31
CA LYS A 439 3.57 -34.81 -16.80
C LYS A 439 3.33 -34.69 -15.30
N MET A 440 2.07 -34.54 -14.91
CA MET A 440 1.62 -34.76 -13.53
C MET A 440 1.78 -36.25 -13.19
N LYS A 441 2.53 -36.57 -12.13
CA LYS A 441 2.46 -37.87 -11.46
C LYS A 441 1.57 -37.70 -10.22
N ASP A 442 0.43 -38.39 -10.28
CA ASP A 442 -0.42 -38.88 -9.19
C ASP A 442 -0.80 -37.93 -8.05
N GLY A 443 -2.06 -37.46 -8.10
CA GLY A 443 -2.75 -36.84 -6.98
C GLY A 443 -4.17 -36.44 -7.37
N LYS A 444 -5.14 -37.36 -7.14
CA LYS A 444 -6.55 -37.21 -7.51
C LYS A 444 -7.16 -35.90 -6.97
N MET A 445 -7.66 -35.07 -7.88
CA MET A 445 -8.84 -34.24 -7.66
C MET A 445 -9.74 -34.42 -8.88
N GLU A 446 -10.86 -35.12 -8.68
CA GLU A 446 -11.97 -35.13 -9.63
C GLU A 446 -12.65 -33.75 -9.57
N MET A 447 -12.67 -33.03 -10.69
CA MET A 447 -13.66 -32.01 -10.95
C MET A 447 -14.34 -32.31 -12.28
N ASP A 448 -15.67 -32.33 -12.20
CA ASP A 448 -16.62 -32.65 -13.25
C ASP A 448 -16.57 -31.61 -14.39
N HIS A 449 -16.26 -32.06 -15.60
CA HIS A 449 -16.23 -31.23 -16.80
C HIS A 449 -17.64 -31.07 -17.38
N GLY A 450 -18.38 -30.08 -16.88
CA GLY A 450 -19.46 -29.46 -17.63
C GLY A 450 -18.90 -28.75 -18.87
N LYS A 451 -19.14 -29.33 -20.05
CA LYS A 451 -18.80 -28.77 -21.36
C LYS A 451 -19.33 -27.34 -21.52
N MET A 452 -18.45 -26.38 -21.76
CA MET A 452 -18.79 -25.14 -22.45
C MET A 452 -18.04 -25.09 -23.78
N ASP A 453 -18.77 -25.35 -24.87
CA ASP A 453 -18.38 -24.98 -26.22
C ASP A 453 -18.39 -23.46 -26.34
N MET A 454 -17.25 -22.86 -26.65
CA MET A 454 -17.20 -21.50 -27.23
C MET A 454 -16.52 -21.57 -28.59
N LYS A 455 -17.35 -21.70 -29.64
CA LYS A 455 -17.02 -21.15 -30.95
C LYS A 455 -17.29 -19.64 -30.89
N SER A 456 -16.25 -18.84 -30.94
CA SER A 456 -16.34 -17.45 -31.39
C SER A 456 -15.33 -17.24 -32.52
N ASP A 457 -15.84 -17.41 -33.74
CA ASP A 457 -15.19 -16.95 -34.96
C ASP A 457 -15.13 -15.42 -34.93
N MET A 458 -13.93 -14.85 -34.73
CA MET A 458 -13.60 -13.50 -35.20
C MET A 458 -12.44 -13.61 -36.19
N LYS A 459 -12.79 -13.74 -37.48
CA LYS A 459 -11.89 -13.46 -38.59
C LYS A 459 -11.69 -11.94 -38.68
N MET A 460 -10.48 -11.47 -38.44
CA MET A 460 -10.04 -10.16 -38.91
C MET A 460 -9.42 -10.36 -40.30
N ASP A 461 -10.07 -9.78 -41.30
CA ASP A 461 -9.65 -9.79 -42.70
C ASP A 461 -8.50 -8.78 -42.90
N HIS A 462 -7.36 -9.26 -43.39
CA HIS A 462 -6.24 -8.41 -43.79
C HIS A 462 -6.41 -8.06 -45.26
N GLY A 463 -7.00 -6.89 -45.53
CA GLY A 463 -6.93 -6.25 -46.84
C GLY A 463 -5.47 -5.96 -47.22
N LYS A 464 -4.99 -6.68 -48.24
CA LYS A 464 -3.68 -6.48 -48.88
C LYS A 464 -3.54 -5.05 -49.41
N MET A 465 -2.47 -4.37 -49.05
CA MET A 465 -1.87 -3.35 -49.92
C MET A 465 -0.75 -4.02 -50.71
N GLU A 466 -0.95 -4.14 -52.02
CA GLU A 466 0.08 -4.51 -52.99
C GLU A 466 0.97 -3.28 -53.23
N MET A 467 2.30 -3.46 -53.14
CA MET A 467 3.27 -2.56 -53.75
C MET A 467 3.93 -3.30 -54.91
N ASP A 468 3.86 -2.68 -56.08
CA ASP A 468 4.35 -3.13 -57.37
C ASP A 468 5.87 -2.90 -57.48
N ASP A 469 6.59 -3.92 -57.95
CA ASP A 469 8.04 -3.95 -58.17
C ASP A 469 8.34 -3.61 -59.63
N SER A 470 8.99 -2.47 -59.87
CA SER A 470 9.59 -2.15 -61.19
C SER A 470 11.05 -1.69 -61.07
N LYS A 471 11.95 -2.69 -61.22
CA LYS A 471 13.28 -2.76 -61.88
C LYS A 471 14.12 -1.48 -62.13
N MET A 472 15.41 -1.53 -61.78
CA MET A 472 16.59 -1.70 -62.68
C MET A 472 17.92 -1.43 -61.92
N ASP A 473 18.80 -2.43 -61.81
CA ASP A 473 20.13 -2.59 -62.49
C ASP A 473 21.21 -1.56 -62.07
N MET A 474 22.50 -1.84 -61.91
CA MET A 474 23.42 -2.99 -61.90
C MET A 474 24.78 -2.40 -61.46
N LYS A 475 25.63 -3.15 -60.75
CA LYS A 475 26.98 -3.56 -61.23
C LYS A 475 27.85 -4.17 -60.14
N SER A 476 28.58 -5.17 -60.60
CA SER A 476 29.37 -6.18 -59.92
C SER A 476 30.85 -5.78 -59.76
N ASP A 477 31.59 -6.74 -59.17
CA ASP A 477 33.05 -6.98 -59.22
C ASP A 477 33.72 -6.66 -57.87
N VAL A 478 34.38 -7.58 -57.14
CA VAL A 478 35.49 -8.46 -57.57
C VAL A 478 35.65 -9.68 -56.63
N LYS A 479 35.95 -10.82 -57.27
CA LYS A 479 36.64 -12.08 -56.89
C LYS A 479 37.12 -12.31 -55.44
N MET A 480 36.77 -13.48 -54.90
CA MET A 480 37.50 -14.19 -53.84
C MET A 480 38.45 -15.23 -54.45
N ASP A 481 39.66 -15.32 -53.91
CA ASP A 481 40.54 -16.49 -54.01
C ASP A 481 41.25 -16.73 -52.67
N ASP A 482 41.54 -17.99 -52.41
CA ASP A 482 41.93 -18.62 -51.16
C ASP A 482 43.30 -18.20 -50.64
N GLY A 483 43.38 -17.94 -49.33
CA GLY A 483 44.64 -17.73 -48.63
C GLY A 483 44.48 -17.89 -47.12
N LYS A 484 44.75 -19.09 -46.61
CA LYS A 484 44.97 -19.33 -45.18
C LYS A 484 46.14 -18.46 -44.70
N MET A 485 45.88 -17.54 -43.78
CA MET A 485 46.88 -17.05 -42.85
C MET A 485 46.27 -17.00 -41.45
N GLU A 486 46.77 -17.88 -40.58
CA GLU A 486 46.64 -17.74 -39.15
C GLU A 486 47.31 -16.43 -38.72
N MET A 487 46.58 -15.56 -38.02
CA MET A 487 47.17 -14.46 -37.26
C MET A 487 46.68 -14.50 -35.81
N ASP A 488 47.69 -14.52 -34.94
CA ASP A 488 47.68 -14.45 -33.50
C ASP A 488 46.85 -13.26 -32.98
N HIS A 489 45.78 -13.55 -32.23
CA HIS A 489 44.97 -12.57 -31.51
C HIS A 489 45.38 -12.47 -30.04
N SER A 490 46.66 -12.27 -29.77
CA SER A 490 47.09 -11.66 -28.50
C SER A 490 46.98 -10.14 -28.62
N LYS A 491 46.04 -9.56 -27.86
CA LYS A 491 45.71 -8.12 -27.68
C LYS A 491 44.61 -7.56 -28.60
N MET A 492 43.37 -7.90 -28.29
CA MET A 492 42.28 -6.91 -28.14
C MET A 492 41.29 -7.44 -27.10
N ALA A 493 41.50 -7.05 -25.84
CA ALA A 493 40.48 -7.18 -24.82
C ALA A 493 39.43 -6.08 -25.06
N MET A 494 38.39 -6.40 -25.81
CA MET A 494 37.11 -5.72 -25.59
C MET A 494 36.55 -6.27 -24.28
N GLU A 495 36.51 -5.42 -23.26
CA GLU A 495 35.71 -5.66 -22.06
C GLU A 495 34.27 -5.93 -22.49
N SER A 496 33.87 -7.20 -22.46
CA SER A 496 32.48 -7.56 -22.40
C SER A 496 31.94 -7.03 -21.07
N SER A 497 31.16 -5.96 -21.13
CA SER A 497 30.35 -5.52 -20.00
C SER A 497 29.38 -6.65 -19.64
N GLU A 498 29.73 -7.49 -18.67
CA GLU A 498 28.77 -8.36 -18.00
C GLU A 498 27.67 -7.45 -17.42
N GLU A 499 26.51 -7.46 -18.07
CA GLU A 499 25.35 -6.65 -17.70
C GLU A 499 24.85 -7.09 -16.32
N LYS A 500 25.13 -6.28 -15.28
CA LYS A 500 24.80 -6.59 -13.89
C LYS A 500 23.30 -6.63 -13.63
N THR A 501 22.79 -7.77 -13.21
CA THR A 501 21.45 -7.94 -12.61
C THR A 501 21.39 -7.27 -11.24
N ILE A 502 20.38 -6.41 -10.99
CA ILE A 502 20.19 -5.72 -9.71
C ILE A 502 19.62 -6.69 -8.66
N LYS A 503 20.32 -6.90 -7.55
CA LYS A 503 19.84 -7.73 -6.44
C LYS A 503 18.93 -6.91 -5.52
N ARG A 504 17.62 -7.14 -5.60
CA ARG A 504 16.63 -6.50 -4.73
C ARG A 504 16.22 -7.41 -3.57
N LEU A 505 15.85 -6.81 -2.43
CA LEU A 505 15.31 -7.56 -1.31
C LEU A 505 13.93 -8.14 -1.66
N ASN A 506 13.69 -9.38 -1.27
CA ASN A 506 12.36 -9.98 -1.18
C ASN A 506 12.23 -10.80 0.11
N TYR A 507 11.01 -11.15 0.51
CA TYR A 507 10.78 -11.81 1.80
C TYR A 507 11.29 -13.25 1.87
N ASN A 508 11.56 -13.91 0.73
CA ASN A 508 12.21 -15.23 0.71
C ASN A 508 13.72 -15.18 0.97
N MET A 509 14.33 -13.99 0.93
CA MET A 509 15.73 -13.79 1.31
C MET A 509 15.91 -13.68 2.83
N LEU A 510 14.88 -13.18 3.52
CA LEU A 510 14.90 -12.97 4.97
C LEU A 510 14.81 -14.29 5.72
N LYS A 511 15.68 -14.47 6.71
CA LYS A 511 15.75 -15.64 7.58
C LYS A 511 15.93 -15.19 9.02
N SER A 512 15.12 -15.70 9.94
CA SER A 512 15.33 -15.48 11.37
C SER A 512 16.58 -16.23 11.84
N PRO A 513 17.42 -15.64 12.70
CA PRO A 513 18.53 -16.36 13.34
C PRO A 513 18.04 -17.40 14.37
N PHE A 514 16.76 -17.40 14.72
CA PHE A 514 16.15 -18.33 15.66
C PHE A 514 15.00 -19.11 15.01
N LYS A 515 14.63 -20.26 15.59
CA LYS A 515 13.45 -21.00 15.13
C LYS A 515 12.19 -20.22 15.51
N THR A 516 11.31 -19.99 14.54
CA THR A 516 10.05 -19.23 14.70
C THR A 516 8.81 -20.09 14.54
N ILE A 517 8.98 -21.40 14.32
CA ILE A 517 7.88 -22.34 14.15
C ILE A 517 6.90 -22.29 15.32
N LEU A 518 5.61 -22.28 14.99
CA LEU A 518 4.51 -22.33 15.96
C LEU A 518 3.96 -23.76 16.05
N PRO A 519 3.29 -24.14 17.16
CA PRO A 519 2.58 -25.40 17.26
C PRO A 519 1.61 -25.61 16.09
N THR A 520 1.55 -26.82 15.56
CA THR A 520 0.65 -27.16 14.44
C THR A 520 -0.72 -27.64 14.89
N ASP A 521 -0.92 -27.79 16.21
CA ASP A 521 -2.20 -28.10 16.82
C ASP A 521 -3.05 -26.83 16.97
N ASN A 522 -4.38 -26.96 16.89
CA ASN A 522 -5.33 -25.86 17.15
C ASN A 522 -5.13 -24.63 16.24
N VAL A 523 -4.90 -24.88 14.94
CA VAL A 523 -4.77 -23.83 13.91
C VAL A 523 -6.15 -23.37 13.43
N LYS A 524 -6.40 -22.06 13.48
CA LYS A 524 -7.54 -21.40 12.84
C LYS A 524 -7.08 -20.78 11.54
N GLU A 525 -7.55 -21.32 10.42
CA GLU A 525 -7.26 -20.78 9.09
C GLU A 525 -8.26 -19.70 8.70
N LEU A 526 -7.75 -18.60 8.18
CA LEU A 526 -8.49 -17.49 7.61
C LEU A 526 -7.94 -17.19 6.22
N LYS A 527 -8.84 -16.83 5.31
CA LYS A 527 -8.49 -16.41 3.96
C LYS A 527 -9.14 -15.06 3.72
N PHE A 528 -8.37 -14.12 3.20
CA PHE A 528 -8.87 -12.81 2.80
C PHE A 528 -8.48 -12.53 1.36
N THR A 529 -9.42 -11.94 0.62
CA THR A 529 -9.13 -11.30 -0.65
C THR A 529 -9.08 -9.79 -0.42
N LEU A 530 -7.93 -9.16 -0.69
CA LEU A 530 -7.79 -7.71 -0.68
C LEU A 530 -8.34 -7.17 -1.99
N GLU A 531 -9.29 -6.24 -1.90
CA GLU A 531 -9.98 -5.70 -3.06
C GLU A 531 -10.01 -4.18 -3.00
N GLY A 532 -10.02 -3.57 -4.19
CA GLY A 532 -9.94 -2.12 -4.35
C GLY A 532 -10.78 -1.63 -5.52
N ASN A 533 -11.28 -0.42 -5.39
CA ASN A 533 -11.99 0.29 -6.43
C ASN A 533 -11.53 1.75 -6.44
N MET A 534 -10.71 2.11 -7.43
CA MET A 534 -10.15 3.47 -7.56
C MET A 534 -11.23 4.53 -7.79
N ARG A 535 -12.28 4.21 -8.56
CA ARG A 535 -13.29 5.19 -9.01
C ARG A 535 -14.07 5.83 -7.85
N ASN A 536 -14.45 5.03 -6.87
CA ASN A 536 -15.16 5.49 -5.67
C ASN A 536 -14.28 5.42 -4.42
N TYR A 537 -13.00 5.06 -4.61
CA TYR A 537 -11.98 4.89 -3.58
C TYR A 537 -12.42 3.99 -2.42
N LEU A 538 -12.83 2.77 -2.76
CA LEU A 538 -13.28 1.76 -1.79
C LEU A 538 -12.22 0.66 -1.66
N TRP A 539 -11.80 0.42 -0.42
CA TRP A 539 -10.74 -0.55 -0.09
C TRP A 539 -11.26 -1.53 0.96
N THR A 540 -11.17 -2.84 0.68
CA THR A 540 -11.86 -3.86 1.49
C THR A 540 -11.06 -5.15 1.62
N LEU A 541 -11.41 -5.93 2.63
CA LEU A 541 -11.13 -7.36 2.68
C LEU A 541 -12.46 -8.07 2.37
N ASP A 542 -12.48 -9.09 1.51
CA ASP A 542 -13.68 -9.85 1.13
C ASP A 542 -14.91 -8.98 0.82
N ASN A 543 -14.73 -7.90 0.05
CA ASN A 543 -15.78 -6.93 -0.29
C ASN A 543 -16.52 -6.33 0.93
N LYS A 544 -15.88 -6.25 2.11
CA LYS A 544 -16.42 -5.61 3.31
C LYS A 544 -15.41 -4.65 3.93
N THR A 545 -15.87 -3.46 4.25
CA THR A 545 -15.11 -2.52 5.10
C THR A 545 -15.18 -2.93 6.56
N VAL A 546 -14.34 -2.34 7.42
CA VAL A 546 -14.43 -2.44 8.88
C VAL A 546 -15.86 -2.17 9.38
N ALA A 547 -16.52 -1.15 8.82
CA ALA A 547 -17.87 -0.75 9.20
C ALA A 547 -18.99 -1.70 8.72
N GLU A 548 -18.67 -2.65 7.84
CA GLU A 548 -19.56 -3.65 7.25
C GLU A 548 -19.25 -5.09 7.73
N SER A 549 -18.25 -5.26 8.60
CA SER A 549 -17.80 -6.57 9.09
C SER A 549 -17.94 -6.72 10.60
N ASP A 550 -18.26 -7.93 11.06
CA ASP A 550 -18.20 -8.29 12.47
C ASP A 550 -16.75 -8.53 12.93
N LYS A 551 -16.55 -8.52 14.26
CA LYS A 551 -15.28 -8.90 14.87
C LYS A 551 -14.96 -10.37 14.60
N ILE A 552 -13.69 -10.66 14.34
CA ILE A 552 -13.19 -12.01 14.18
C ILE A 552 -12.81 -12.56 15.56
N LEU A 553 -13.63 -13.46 16.08
CA LEU A 553 -13.38 -14.07 17.38
C LEU A 553 -12.20 -15.05 17.33
N ILE A 554 -11.28 -14.96 18.27
CA ILE A 554 -10.13 -15.87 18.41
C ILE A 554 -9.98 -16.30 19.88
N LYS A 555 -9.41 -17.48 20.12
CA LYS A 555 -9.17 -18.01 21.46
C LYS A 555 -7.70 -17.97 21.80
N LYS A 556 -7.39 -17.67 23.06
CA LYS A 556 -6.02 -17.75 23.56
C LYS A 556 -5.47 -19.18 23.43
N GLY A 557 -4.22 -19.31 22.97
CA GLY A 557 -3.57 -20.59 22.71
C GLY A 557 -3.85 -21.21 21.33
N GLN A 558 -4.63 -20.54 20.47
CA GLN A 558 -4.74 -20.91 19.05
C GLN A 558 -3.57 -20.37 18.24
N VAL A 559 -3.27 -21.00 17.11
CA VAL A 559 -2.47 -20.39 16.05
C VAL A 559 -3.40 -19.89 14.98
N VAL A 560 -3.32 -18.61 14.63
CA VAL A 560 -4.13 -18.02 13.57
C VAL A 560 -3.28 -17.92 12.32
N ARG A 561 -3.68 -18.64 11.25
CA ARG A 561 -3.03 -18.63 9.95
C ARG A 561 -3.89 -17.81 8.98
N ILE A 562 -3.35 -16.74 8.44
CA ILE A 562 -4.04 -15.86 7.51
C ILE A 562 -3.37 -15.97 6.15
N THR A 563 -4.15 -16.35 5.13
CA THR A 563 -3.72 -16.30 3.72
C THR A 563 -4.43 -15.14 3.04
N MET A 564 -3.66 -14.21 2.49
CA MET A 564 -4.17 -13.01 1.85
C MET A 564 -3.82 -13.04 0.37
N TYR A 565 -4.82 -12.91 -0.49
CA TYR A 565 -4.66 -12.72 -1.92
C TYR A 565 -4.99 -11.27 -2.28
N ASN A 566 -4.08 -10.58 -2.97
CA ASN A 566 -4.33 -9.23 -3.45
C ASN A 566 -4.95 -9.24 -4.85
N ASN A 567 -6.25 -9.00 -4.94
CA ASN A 567 -6.99 -8.90 -6.20
C ASN A 567 -7.09 -7.44 -6.71
N SER A 568 -6.37 -6.49 -6.11
CA SER A 568 -6.39 -5.09 -6.53
C SER A 568 -5.11 -4.70 -7.25
N MET A 569 -5.14 -3.47 -7.78
CA MET A 569 -4.07 -2.90 -8.60
C MET A 569 -2.93 -2.24 -7.84
N MET A 570 -2.95 -2.34 -6.51
CA MET A 570 -2.13 -1.58 -5.61
C MET A 570 -1.54 -2.48 -4.56
N ARG A 571 -0.35 -2.11 -4.09
CA ARG A 571 0.29 -2.70 -2.92
C ARG A 571 -0.53 -2.40 -1.66
N HIS A 572 -0.54 -3.34 -0.71
CA HIS A 572 -1.18 -3.16 0.59
C HIS A 572 -0.25 -3.62 1.71
N PRO A 573 0.29 -2.71 2.54
CA PRO A 573 1.06 -3.07 3.71
C PRO A 573 0.10 -3.39 4.86
N MET A 574 -0.13 -4.67 5.11
CA MET A 574 -1.07 -5.13 6.13
C MET A 574 -0.39 -5.21 7.50
N HIS A 575 -0.90 -4.44 8.46
CA HIS A 575 -0.38 -4.35 9.83
C HIS A 575 -1.34 -5.00 10.83
N LEU A 576 -0.79 -5.77 11.78
CA LEU A 576 -1.51 -6.32 12.93
C LEU A 576 -0.97 -5.73 14.24
N HIS A 577 -1.85 -5.08 15.01
CA HIS A 577 -1.49 -4.52 16.30
C HIS A 577 -1.18 -5.61 17.34
N GLY A 578 -0.26 -5.31 18.27
CA GLY A 578 0.00 -6.12 19.48
C GLY A 578 0.64 -7.50 19.28
N HIS A 579 0.95 -7.86 18.02
CA HIS A 579 1.50 -9.16 17.68
C HIS A 579 2.61 -9.00 16.64
N ASP A 580 3.67 -9.79 16.80
CA ASP A 580 4.48 -10.20 15.66
C ASP A 580 3.85 -11.46 15.05
N PHE A 581 3.96 -11.58 13.73
CA PHE A 581 3.57 -12.74 12.96
C PHE A 581 4.75 -13.30 12.17
N ARG A 582 4.74 -14.62 12.00
CA ARG A 582 5.65 -15.36 11.13
C ARG A 582 5.18 -15.24 9.69
N VAL A 583 6.08 -14.83 8.79
CA VAL A 583 5.81 -14.80 7.35
C VAL A 583 6.19 -16.15 6.74
N VAL A 584 5.21 -16.92 6.28
CA VAL A 584 5.47 -18.25 5.70
C VAL A 584 6.26 -18.09 4.40
N ASN A 585 7.54 -18.42 4.45
CA ASN A 585 8.47 -18.20 3.35
C ASN A 585 9.36 -19.44 3.09
N ALA A 586 10.29 -19.32 2.14
CA ALA A 586 11.20 -20.39 1.74
C ALA A 586 12.19 -20.86 2.84
N LYS A 587 12.24 -20.20 4.01
CA LYS A 587 13.17 -20.55 5.11
C LYS A 587 12.61 -21.53 6.13
N GLY A 588 11.38 -22.02 5.94
CA GLY A 588 10.80 -23.08 6.77
C GLY A 588 10.77 -22.70 8.25
N GLU A 589 11.36 -23.52 9.14
CA GLU A 589 11.40 -23.30 10.60
C GLU A 589 12.02 -21.95 11.02
N TYR A 590 12.77 -21.31 10.12
CA TYR A 590 13.49 -20.04 10.32
C TYR A 590 12.87 -18.88 9.53
N ALA A 591 11.60 -18.96 9.19
CA ALA A 591 10.86 -17.84 8.62
C ALA A 591 10.99 -16.58 9.50
N PRO A 592 11.06 -15.37 8.92
CA PRO A 592 11.19 -14.13 9.67
C PRO A 592 9.89 -13.79 10.43
N LEU A 593 10.04 -13.04 11.53
CA LEU A 593 8.95 -12.38 12.22
C LEU A 593 8.83 -10.94 11.71
N LYS A 594 7.60 -10.49 11.49
CA LYS A 594 7.23 -9.14 11.05
C LYS A 594 5.93 -8.73 11.74
N ASN A 595 5.61 -7.44 11.70
CA ASN A 595 4.29 -6.93 12.14
C ASN A 595 3.59 -6.11 11.05
N VAL A 596 4.28 -5.84 9.93
CA VAL A 596 3.71 -5.33 8.69
C VAL A 596 4.12 -6.26 7.55
N ILE A 597 3.20 -6.54 6.63
CA ILE A 597 3.52 -7.32 5.44
C ILE A 597 2.96 -6.64 4.20
N ASP A 598 3.85 -6.26 3.28
CA ASP A 598 3.43 -5.73 2.00
C ASP A 598 3.01 -6.84 1.05
N ILE A 599 1.87 -6.66 0.40
CA ILE A 599 1.31 -7.62 -0.54
C ILE A 599 1.12 -6.90 -1.86
N ALA A 600 1.95 -7.23 -2.85
CA ALA A 600 1.90 -6.59 -4.15
C ALA A 600 0.73 -7.16 -5.00
N PRO A 601 0.32 -6.50 -6.11
CA PRO A 601 -0.81 -6.93 -6.92
C PRO A 601 -0.74 -8.41 -7.35
N MET A 602 -1.81 -9.17 -7.23
CA MET A 602 -1.88 -10.61 -7.53
C MET A 602 -1.02 -11.52 -6.64
N GLU A 603 -0.32 -11.00 -5.65
CA GLU A 603 0.41 -11.85 -4.71
C GLU A 603 -0.52 -12.52 -3.71
N THR A 604 -0.14 -13.73 -3.31
CA THR A 604 -0.68 -14.42 -2.16
C THR A 604 0.41 -14.55 -1.10
N VAL A 605 0.15 -14.02 0.09
CA VAL A 605 1.06 -14.12 1.24
C VAL A 605 0.35 -14.78 2.40
N THR A 606 1.04 -15.69 3.08
CA THR A 606 0.53 -16.36 4.29
C THR A 606 1.34 -15.92 5.50
N ILE A 607 0.63 -15.48 6.54
CA ILE A 607 1.21 -15.15 7.85
C ILE A 607 0.58 -16.01 8.94
N GLU A 608 1.30 -16.19 10.05
CA GLU A 608 0.84 -16.95 11.20
C GLU A 608 1.23 -16.26 12.50
N PHE A 609 0.33 -16.18 13.47
CA PHE A 609 0.66 -15.70 14.81
C PHE A 609 0.04 -16.58 15.89
N ALA A 610 0.70 -16.63 17.04
CA ALA A 610 0.16 -17.25 18.24
C ALA A 610 -0.83 -16.28 18.90
N ALA A 611 -2.06 -16.72 19.10
CA ALA A 611 -3.07 -15.94 19.80
C ALA A 611 -2.77 -15.97 21.31
N ASN A 612 -1.90 -15.08 21.79
CA ASN A 612 -1.42 -15.05 23.18
C ASN A 612 -1.74 -13.74 23.93
N GLN A 613 -2.34 -12.77 23.25
CA GLN A 613 -2.77 -11.49 23.83
C GLN A 613 -4.18 -11.57 24.44
N ASP A 614 -4.72 -10.41 24.80
CA ASP A 614 -6.08 -10.21 25.33
C ASP A 614 -6.70 -8.95 24.71
N GLY A 615 -8.02 -8.85 24.64
CA GLY A 615 -8.74 -7.66 24.13
C GLY A 615 -9.05 -7.68 22.63
N ASP A 616 -9.35 -6.50 22.08
CA ASP A 616 -9.67 -6.30 20.66
C ASP A 616 -8.46 -5.68 19.95
N TRP A 617 -8.03 -6.22 18.80
CA TRP A 617 -6.84 -5.79 18.08
C TRP A 617 -7.16 -5.41 16.64
N PHE A 618 -6.60 -4.31 16.16
CA PHE A 618 -6.84 -3.82 14.81
C PHE A 618 -5.89 -4.46 13.81
N PHE A 619 -6.44 -4.85 12.65
CA PHE A 619 -5.70 -5.38 11.52
C PHE A 619 -6.09 -4.59 10.27
N HIS A 620 -5.18 -3.83 9.67
CA HIS A 620 -5.53 -2.90 8.60
C HIS A 620 -4.41 -2.69 7.59
N CYS A 621 -4.77 -2.20 6.41
CA CYS A 621 -3.81 -1.66 5.45
C CYS A 621 -3.23 -0.36 6.01
N HIS A 622 -1.91 -0.18 5.91
CA HIS A 622 -1.23 0.99 6.48
C HIS A 622 -1.02 2.14 5.50
N ILE A 623 -1.51 2.02 4.27
CA ILE A 623 -1.81 3.22 3.48
C ILE A 623 -2.96 3.93 4.21
N LEU A 624 -2.68 5.08 4.82
CA LEU A 624 -3.58 5.84 5.71
C LEU A 624 -4.98 5.98 5.08
N TYR A 625 -5.00 6.31 3.80
CA TYR A 625 -6.23 6.56 3.05
C TYR A 625 -7.01 5.29 2.70
N HIS A 626 -6.35 4.14 2.58
CA HIS A 626 -7.02 2.83 2.45
C HIS A 626 -7.65 2.42 3.77
N MET A 627 -6.93 2.58 4.89
CA MET A 627 -7.46 2.34 6.23
C MET A 627 -8.71 3.17 6.47
N MET A 628 -8.64 4.48 6.24
CA MET A 628 -9.76 5.39 6.43
C MET A 628 -10.96 5.05 5.52
N SER A 629 -10.69 4.55 4.32
CA SER A 629 -11.70 4.04 3.37
C SER A 629 -12.30 2.69 3.75
N GLY A 630 -11.76 2.05 4.80
CA GLY A 630 -12.37 0.91 5.47
C GLY A 630 -11.60 -0.41 5.33
N MET A 631 -10.36 -0.41 4.82
CA MET A 631 -9.58 -1.64 4.63
C MET A 631 -8.98 -2.15 5.95
N GLY A 632 -9.78 -2.92 6.69
CA GLY A 632 -9.32 -3.59 7.90
C GLY A 632 -10.33 -4.57 8.51
N ARG A 633 -9.93 -5.16 9.62
CA ARG A 633 -10.67 -6.09 10.47
C ARG A 633 -10.30 -5.89 11.94
N VAL A 634 -11.18 -6.35 12.82
CA VAL A 634 -10.91 -6.38 14.27
C VAL A 634 -10.87 -7.83 14.72
N PHE A 635 -9.74 -8.26 15.26
CA PHE A 635 -9.61 -9.52 15.97
C PHE A 635 -10.04 -9.32 17.43
N SER A 636 -10.82 -10.23 17.99
CA SER A 636 -11.33 -10.11 19.35
C SER A 636 -11.10 -11.40 20.11
N TYR A 637 -10.38 -11.30 21.22
CA TYR A 637 -10.15 -12.44 22.10
C TYR A 637 -11.41 -12.77 22.90
N GLU A 638 -11.84 -14.02 22.83
CA GLU A 638 -12.94 -14.50 23.65
C GLU A 638 -12.58 -14.45 25.15
N ASN A 639 -13.56 -14.06 25.98
CA ASN A 639 -13.39 -13.94 27.43
C ASN A 639 -12.29 -12.95 27.86
N SER A 640 -12.06 -11.90 27.06
CA SER A 640 -11.12 -10.84 27.41
C SER A 640 -11.48 -10.12 28.70
N ALA A 641 -10.45 -9.66 29.42
CA ALA A 641 -10.65 -8.79 30.58
C ALA A 641 -11.37 -7.49 30.17
N PRO A 642 -12.20 -6.91 31.06
CA PRO A 642 -12.80 -5.61 30.81
C PRO A 642 -11.71 -4.54 30.61
N ASN A 643 -11.80 -3.79 29.51
CA ASN A 643 -10.88 -2.68 29.25
C ASN A 643 -11.28 -1.45 30.09
N PRO A 644 -10.44 -1.01 31.05
CA PRO A 644 -10.78 0.09 31.96
C PRO A 644 -10.86 1.45 31.25
N GLN A 645 -10.21 1.61 30.09
CA GLN A 645 -10.31 2.83 29.29
C GLN A 645 -11.65 2.93 28.55
N LEU A 646 -12.32 1.79 28.31
CA LEU A 646 -13.55 1.68 27.52
C LEU A 646 -14.66 0.94 28.29
N PRO A 647 -15.23 1.55 29.36
CA PRO A 647 -16.15 0.87 30.27
C PRO A 647 -17.46 0.40 29.60
N ASN A 648 -17.90 1.06 28.53
CA ASN A 648 -19.04 0.62 27.72
C ASN A 648 -18.55 0.14 26.34
N LYS A 649 -18.21 -1.15 26.25
CA LYS A 649 -17.64 -1.77 25.04
C LYS A 649 -18.54 -1.61 23.80
N GLU A 650 -19.86 -1.74 23.95
CA GLU A 650 -20.79 -1.61 22.83
C GLU A 650 -20.89 -0.17 22.30
N ALA A 651 -21.00 0.81 23.21
CA ALA A 651 -21.07 2.21 22.82
C ALA A 651 -19.75 2.68 22.18
N SER A 652 -18.61 2.30 22.76
CA SER A 652 -17.29 2.59 22.18
C SER A 652 -17.15 1.96 20.80
N TYR A 653 -17.51 0.69 20.64
CA TYR A 653 -17.42 0.04 19.33
C TYR A 653 -18.33 0.69 18.27
N LYS A 654 -19.54 1.15 18.64
CA LYS A 654 -20.38 1.94 17.74
C LYS A 654 -19.71 3.25 17.30
N GLN A 655 -19.01 3.94 18.21
CA GLN A 655 -18.25 5.14 17.87
C GLN A 655 -17.06 4.84 16.96
N PHE A 656 -16.33 3.74 17.22
CA PHE A 656 -15.28 3.24 16.32
C PHE A 656 -15.82 3.00 14.91
N LEU A 657 -16.96 2.30 14.76
CA LEU A 657 -17.58 2.08 13.46
C LEU A 657 -18.04 3.38 12.79
N ASN A 658 -18.58 4.34 13.56
CA ASN A 658 -18.98 5.64 13.03
C ASN A 658 -17.78 6.45 12.50
N LYS A 659 -16.64 6.44 13.20
CA LYS A 659 -15.41 7.07 12.71
C LYS A 659 -14.87 6.42 11.44
N ASN A 660 -15.13 5.13 11.25
CA ASN A 660 -14.80 4.37 10.04
C ASN A 660 -15.91 4.42 8.97
N ARG A 661 -16.97 5.22 9.17
CA ARG A 661 -18.00 5.52 8.16
C ARG A 661 -17.78 6.94 7.65
N MET A 662 -16.98 7.06 6.61
CA MET A 662 -16.72 8.37 6.03
C MET A 662 -17.93 8.93 5.28
N ILE A 663 -18.11 10.23 5.40
CA ILE A 663 -19.03 11.02 4.58
C ILE A 663 -18.18 12.01 3.79
N ASN A 664 -18.23 11.91 2.47
CA ASN A 664 -17.45 12.76 1.57
C ASN A 664 -18.38 13.40 0.55
N THR A 665 -18.19 14.69 0.33
CA THR A 665 -19.03 15.50 -0.57
C THR A 665 -18.16 16.23 -1.58
N THR A 666 -18.54 16.19 -2.85
CA THR A 666 -17.99 17.05 -3.90
C THR A 666 -19.09 17.88 -4.52
N ALA A 667 -18.69 19.02 -5.07
CA ALA A 667 -19.60 19.84 -5.85
C ALA A 667 -18.90 20.41 -7.08
N MET A 668 -19.61 20.44 -8.19
CA MET A 668 -19.20 21.08 -9.43
C MET A 668 -20.21 22.17 -9.76
N LEU A 669 -19.69 23.33 -10.16
CA LEU A 669 -20.48 24.46 -10.61
C LEU A 669 -19.92 24.93 -11.95
N ASP A 670 -20.66 24.72 -13.04
CA ASP A 670 -20.33 25.23 -14.36
C ASP A 670 -21.17 26.47 -14.67
N VAL A 671 -20.50 27.58 -14.89
CA VAL A 671 -21.10 28.88 -15.21
C VAL A 671 -20.64 29.25 -16.61
N ALA A 672 -21.48 28.96 -17.62
CA ALA A 672 -21.21 29.19 -19.03
C ALA A 672 -22.16 30.23 -19.62
N SER A 673 -21.81 30.88 -20.72
CA SER A 673 -22.64 31.94 -21.33
C SER A 673 -24.07 31.51 -21.70
N ASN A 674 -24.30 30.22 -21.92
CA ASN A 674 -25.58 29.64 -22.31
C ASN A 674 -26.32 28.94 -21.17
N LYS A 675 -25.59 28.37 -20.19
CA LYS A 675 -26.17 27.56 -19.11
C LYS A 675 -25.44 27.72 -17.78
N PHE A 676 -26.21 27.44 -16.73
CA PHE A 676 -25.76 27.19 -15.38
C PHE A 676 -25.98 25.71 -15.07
N HIS A 677 -24.94 25.03 -14.63
CA HIS A 677 -25.03 23.63 -14.21
C HIS A 677 -24.37 23.43 -12.84
N PHE A 678 -25.08 22.77 -11.95
CA PHE A 678 -24.62 22.41 -10.62
C PHE A 678 -24.80 20.91 -10.41
N GLU A 679 -23.73 20.25 -9.99
CA GLU A 679 -23.77 18.86 -9.55
C GLU A 679 -23.19 18.78 -8.14
N ASN A 680 -23.84 18.03 -7.28
CA ASN A 680 -23.34 17.66 -5.97
C ASN A 680 -23.43 16.15 -5.78
N MET A 681 -22.36 15.56 -5.29
CA MET A 681 -22.31 14.15 -4.95
C MET A 681 -21.89 13.98 -3.50
N THR A 682 -22.61 13.16 -2.75
CA THR A 682 -22.28 12.82 -1.35
C THR A 682 -22.26 11.31 -1.15
N MET A 683 -21.09 10.76 -0.84
CA MET A 683 -20.93 9.39 -0.36
C MET A 683 -21.35 9.31 1.11
N LEU A 684 -22.33 8.47 1.40
CA LEU A 684 -22.82 8.19 2.75
C LEU A 684 -22.29 6.81 3.19
N GLY A 685 -21.06 6.79 3.72
CA GLY A 685 -20.32 5.55 3.95
C GLY A 685 -19.80 4.94 2.64
N ALA A 686 -19.54 3.63 2.67
CA ALA A 686 -18.82 2.93 1.60
C ALA A 686 -19.60 2.72 0.29
N ARG A 687 -20.94 2.78 0.33
CA ARG A 687 -21.78 2.24 -0.75
C ARG A 687 -23.03 3.04 -1.08
N TRP A 688 -23.35 4.08 -0.32
CA TRP A 688 -24.51 4.91 -0.62
C TRP A 688 -24.05 6.21 -1.26
N LEU A 689 -24.73 6.62 -2.32
CA LEU A 689 -24.44 7.85 -3.04
C LEU A 689 -25.73 8.67 -3.13
N ASN A 690 -25.65 9.91 -2.72
CA ASN A 690 -26.62 10.95 -3.07
C ASN A 690 -26.04 11.80 -4.20
N VAL A 691 -26.78 11.96 -5.28
CA VAL A 691 -26.42 12.83 -6.42
C VAL A 691 -27.53 13.85 -6.60
N ASN A 692 -27.17 15.12 -6.62
CA ASN A 692 -28.07 16.23 -6.86
C ASN A 692 -27.57 16.99 -8.10
N GLU A 693 -28.42 17.17 -9.09
CA GLU A 693 -28.10 17.81 -10.37
C GLU A 693 -29.09 18.95 -10.59
N LEU A 694 -28.63 20.09 -11.10
CA LEU A 694 -29.46 21.21 -11.52
C LEU A 694 -28.84 21.81 -12.79
N HIS A 695 -29.64 21.88 -13.85
CA HIS A 695 -29.29 22.46 -15.14
C HIS A 695 -30.31 23.55 -15.42
N SER A 696 -29.88 24.76 -15.76
CA SER A 696 -30.79 25.89 -15.99
C SER A 696 -30.17 26.92 -16.92
N ASN A 697 -31.01 27.68 -17.62
CA ASN A 697 -30.61 28.98 -18.14
C ASN A 697 -30.61 30.05 -17.04
N TYR A 698 -30.04 31.23 -17.32
CA TYR A 698 -29.85 32.28 -16.31
C TYR A 698 -31.14 32.95 -15.80
N ASP A 699 -32.20 32.95 -16.59
CA ASP A 699 -33.50 33.50 -16.19
C ASP A 699 -34.43 32.45 -15.54
N PHE A 700 -33.94 31.20 -15.38
CA PHE A 700 -34.69 30.06 -14.85
C PHE A 700 -36.06 29.87 -15.52
N THR A 701 -36.18 30.28 -16.77
CA THR A 701 -37.34 29.98 -17.60
C THR A 701 -37.30 28.53 -18.05
N HIS A 702 -36.13 27.92 -18.17
CA HIS A 702 -35.93 26.50 -18.48
C HIS A 702 -34.96 25.90 -17.45
N TYR A 703 -35.41 24.87 -16.73
CA TYR A 703 -34.53 24.11 -15.83
C TYR A 703 -34.93 22.65 -15.73
N GLU A 704 -33.94 21.81 -15.45
CA GLU A 704 -34.11 20.43 -14.98
C GLU A 704 -33.26 20.23 -13.71
N GLY A 705 -33.89 19.75 -12.65
CA GLY A 705 -33.23 19.38 -11.40
C GLY A 705 -33.54 17.94 -11.04
N SER A 706 -32.57 17.23 -10.46
CA SER A 706 -32.78 15.89 -9.92
C SER A 706 -32.06 15.67 -8.60
N VAL A 707 -32.68 14.86 -7.74
CA VAL A 707 -32.10 14.37 -6.49
C VAL A 707 -32.24 12.86 -6.49
N LYS A 708 -31.12 12.15 -6.47
CA LYS A 708 -31.05 10.68 -6.54
C LYS A 708 -30.33 10.17 -5.29
N VAL A 709 -30.83 9.11 -4.67
CA VAL A 709 -30.17 8.38 -3.59
C VAL A 709 -30.16 6.90 -3.94
N GLY A 710 -28.97 6.32 -4.03
CA GLY A 710 -28.78 4.94 -4.46
C GLY A 710 -27.71 4.20 -3.70
N ARG A 711 -27.69 2.88 -3.87
CA ARG A 711 -26.69 1.99 -3.26
C ARG A 711 -25.92 1.23 -4.32
N PHE A 712 -24.60 1.36 -4.31
CA PHE A 712 -23.72 0.56 -5.17
C PHE A 712 -23.74 -0.93 -4.81
N LEU A 713 -23.80 -1.77 -5.84
CA LEU A 713 -23.80 -3.22 -5.74
C LEU A 713 -22.45 -3.82 -6.12
N GLY A 714 -22.07 -4.90 -5.42
CA GLY A 714 -20.83 -5.62 -5.67
C GLY A 714 -19.56 -4.85 -5.29
N LYS A 715 -18.41 -5.48 -5.52
CA LYS A 715 -17.08 -4.90 -5.23
C LYS A 715 -16.67 -3.81 -6.22
N TYR A 716 -17.00 -3.99 -7.49
CA TYR A 716 -16.67 -3.03 -8.55
C TYR A 716 -17.60 -1.83 -8.63
N GLN A 717 -18.74 -1.87 -7.91
CA GLN A 717 -19.69 -0.76 -7.84
C GLN A 717 -20.16 -0.25 -9.21
N TRP A 718 -20.31 -1.16 -10.18
CA TRP A 718 -20.77 -0.80 -11.53
C TRP A 718 -22.26 -0.53 -11.60
N ALA A 719 -23.06 -1.15 -10.73
CA ALA A 719 -24.50 -1.00 -10.70
C ALA A 719 -24.94 -0.25 -9.44
N MET A 720 -25.83 0.73 -9.60
CA MET A 720 -26.42 1.50 -8.50
C MET A 720 -27.92 1.68 -8.76
N PRO A 721 -28.78 0.81 -8.21
CA PRO A 721 -30.20 1.12 -8.09
C PRO A 721 -30.39 2.36 -7.20
N TYR A 722 -31.34 3.20 -7.57
CA TYR A 722 -31.63 4.45 -6.87
C TYR A 722 -33.12 4.79 -6.91
N VAL A 723 -33.50 5.64 -5.96
CA VAL A 723 -34.78 6.36 -5.94
C VAL A 723 -34.50 7.85 -5.87
N GLY A 724 -35.44 8.67 -6.33
CA GLY A 724 -35.22 10.10 -6.38
C GLY A 724 -36.42 10.91 -6.80
N PHE A 725 -36.17 12.20 -7.03
CA PHE A 725 -37.12 13.15 -7.57
C PHE A 725 -36.49 13.88 -8.75
N ARG A 726 -37.28 14.15 -9.80
CA ARG A 726 -36.94 15.03 -10.91
C ARG A 726 -37.94 16.17 -10.97
N SER A 727 -37.45 17.38 -11.19
CA SER A 727 -38.22 18.60 -11.35
C SER A 727 -37.82 19.27 -12.66
N ASN A 728 -38.78 19.74 -13.45
CA ASN A 728 -38.48 20.49 -14.66
C ASN A 728 -39.46 21.63 -14.90
N LYS A 729 -39.06 22.58 -15.74
CA LYS A 729 -39.87 23.73 -16.15
C LYS A 729 -39.63 24.09 -17.61
N ASN A 730 -40.74 24.32 -18.32
CA ASN A 730 -40.81 24.72 -19.74
C ASN A 730 -40.01 23.85 -20.72
N HIS A 731 -39.94 22.53 -20.51
CA HIS A 731 -39.38 21.64 -21.52
C HIS A 731 -40.33 21.52 -22.73
N ASP A 732 -39.79 21.66 -23.94
CA ASP A 732 -40.57 21.60 -25.17
C ASP A 732 -41.20 20.21 -25.37
N MET A 733 -42.47 20.18 -25.81
CA MET A 733 -43.18 18.93 -26.06
C MET A 733 -42.73 18.29 -27.38
N ALA A 734 -41.62 17.54 -27.32
CA ALA A 734 -41.23 16.59 -28.37
C ALA A 734 -41.68 15.17 -28.02
N LYS A 735 -41.72 14.28 -29.03
CA LYS A 735 -41.82 12.83 -28.78
C LYS A 735 -40.44 12.27 -28.47
N THR A 736 -40.33 11.53 -27.37
CA THR A 736 -39.14 10.76 -26.99
C THR A 736 -38.84 9.67 -28.01
N TRP A 737 -37.68 9.02 -27.90
CA TRP A 737 -37.36 7.82 -28.69
C TRP A 737 -38.39 6.69 -28.54
N PHE A 738 -39.12 6.66 -27.43
CA PHE A 738 -40.17 5.68 -27.14
C PHE A 738 -41.57 6.15 -27.55
N GLY A 739 -41.69 7.30 -28.24
CA GLY A 739 -42.98 7.88 -28.62
C GLY A 739 -43.80 8.41 -27.44
N GLN A 740 -43.19 8.50 -26.25
CA GLN A 740 -43.79 9.14 -25.08
C GLN A 740 -43.74 10.66 -25.27
N ASN A 741 -44.67 11.39 -24.66
CA ASN A 741 -44.55 12.84 -24.59
C ASN A 741 -43.41 13.17 -23.61
N VAL A 742 -42.51 14.07 -24.00
CA VAL A 742 -41.64 14.76 -23.02
C VAL A 742 -42.54 15.39 -21.96
N MET A 743 -42.05 15.44 -20.72
CA MET A 743 -42.88 15.79 -19.56
C MET A 743 -43.69 17.07 -19.80
N PRO A 744 -44.96 17.12 -19.38
CA PRO A 744 -45.75 18.36 -19.40
C PRO A 744 -45.00 19.49 -18.69
N GLN A 745 -45.24 20.75 -19.10
CA GLN A 745 -44.65 21.92 -18.44
C GLN A 745 -44.88 21.88 -16.92
N ASN A 746 -43.82 22.11 -16.15
CA ASN A 746 -43.83 22.21 -14.68
C ASN A 746 -44.30 20.94 -13.96
N GLN A 747 -43.43 19.92 -13.88
CA GLN A 747 -43.72 18.73 -13.10
C GLN A 747 -42.61 18.35 -12.14
N ASN A 748 -43.05 17.87 -10.96
CA ASN A 748 -42.22 17.18 -9.99
C ASN A 748 -42.65 15.72 -9.99
N VAL A 749 -41.72 14.82 -10.28
CA VAL A 749 -41.99 13.38 -10.32
C VAL A 749 -41.03 12.62 -9.43
N ALA A 750 -41.53 11.59 -8.76
CA ALA A 750 -40.68 10.55 -8.20
C ALA A 750 -40.14 9.67 -9.33
N ILE A 751 -38.88 9.27 -9.21
CA ILE A 751 -38.18 8.38 -10.13
C ILE A 751 -37.57 7.19 -9.39
N ALA A 752 -37.54 6.05 -10.05
CA ALA A 752 -36.77 4.89 -9.65
C ALA A 752 -35.96 4.41 -10.85
N GLY A 753 -34.70 4.05 -10.63
CA GLY A 753 -33.81 3.72 -11.74
C GLY A 753 -32.59 2.92 -11.33
N ILE A 754 -31.79 2.60 -12.33
CA ILE A 754 -30.49 1.96 -12.19
C ILE A 754 -29.46 2.69 -13.03
N ARG A 755 -28.35 3.04 -12.39
CA ARG A 755 -27.14 3.51 -13.05
C ARG A 755 -26.17 2.34 -13.22
N TYR A 756 -25.63 2.15 -14.42
CA TYR A 756 -24.70 1.07 -14.74
C TYR A 756 -23.47 1.56 -15.50
N LEU A 757 -22.27 1.13 -15.09
CA LEU A 757 -21.01 1.44 -15.79
C LEU A 757 -20.75 0.44 -16.93
N LEU A 758 -20.88 0.92 -18.16
CA LEU A 758 -20.57 0.19 -19.39
C LEU A 758 -19.07 0.21 -19.72
N PRO A 759 -18.60 -0.65 -20.65
CA PRO A 759 -17.29 -0.51 -21.28
C PRO A 759 -17.05 0.92 -21.76
N MET A 760 -15.78 1.32 -21.92
CA MET A 760 -15.38 2.69 -22.24
C MET A 760 -15.72 3.71 -21.16
N LEU A 761 -15.95 3.26 -19.92
CA LEU A 761 -16.31 4.10 -18.78
C LEU A 761 -17.59 4.93 -19.00
N ILE A 762 -18.48 4.46 -19.88
CA ILE A 762 -19.76 5.13 -20.18
C ILE A 762 -20.76 4.79 -19.07
N ILE A 763 -21.42 5.81 -18.52
CA ILE A 763 -22.52 5.65 -17.57
C ILE A 763 -23.80 5.48 -18.38
N ALA A 764 -24.51 4.38 -18.16
CA ALA A 764 -25.88 4.19 -18.60
C ALA A 764 -26.83 4.39 -17.42
N ASP A 765 -27.77 5.32 -17.54
CA ASP A 765 -28.79 5.59 -16.53
C ASP A 765 -30.17 5.30 -17.12
N ALA A 766 -30.86 4.32 -16.53
CA ALA A 766 -32.22 3.94 -16.93
C ALA A 766 -33.16 4.18 -15.76
N ASN A 767 -34.18 5.02 -15.96
CA ASN A 767 -35.18 5.32 -14.93
C ASN A 767 -36.60 5.31 -15.47
N VAL A 768 -37.53 5.04 -14.55
CA VAL A 768 -38.97 5.18 -14.75
C VAL A 768 -39.50 6.20 -13.75
N ASP A 769 -40.36 7.10 -14.22
CA ASP A 769 -41.07 8.03 -13.34
C ASP A 769 -42.41 7.45 -12.85
N GLN A 770 -43.03 8.12 -11.88
CA GLN A 770 -44.34 7.74 -11.35
C GLN A 770 -45.50 7.75 -12.37
N ASN A 771 -45.30 8.37 -13.53
CA ASN A 771 -46.26 8.45 -14.64
C ASN A 771 -45.99 7.37 -15.71
N GLY A 772 -44.97 6.52 -15.53
CA GLY A 772 -44.58 5.48 -16.48
C GLY A 772 -43.68 5.95 -17.64
N LYS A 773 -43.16 7.19 -17.61
CA LYS A 773 -42.15 7.64 -18.58
C LYS A 773 -40.85 6.88 -18.32
N VAL A 774 -40.27 6.33 -19.38
CA VAL A 774 -38.95 5.68 -19.33
C VAL A 774 -37.93 6.65 -19.91
N ARG A 775 -36.87 6.94 -19.15
CA ARG A 775 -35.72 7.73 -19.64
C ARG A 775 -34.48 6.87 -19.64
N LEU A 776 -33.79 6.83 -20.78
CA LEU A 776 -32.46 6.27 -20.92
C LEU A 776 -31.47 7.40 -21.19
N GLU A 777 -30.34 7.40 -20.50
CA GLU A 777 -29.26 8.35 -20.69
C GLU A 777 -27.93 7.60 -20.78
N LEU A 778 -27.11 7.98 -21.75
CA LEU A 778 -25.74 7.52 -21.90
C LEU A 778 -24.83 8.74 -21.81
N GLY A 779 -23.89 8.72 -20.87
CA GLY A 779 -22.97 9.83 -20.68
C GLY A 779 -21.59 9.38 -20.27
N ARG A 780 -20.60 10.20 -20.59
CA ARG A 780 -19.24 10.04 -20.08
C ARG A 780 -18.64 11.40 -19.83
N GLU A 781 -18.03 11.54 -18.66
CA GLU A 781 -17.25 12.70 -18.29
C GLU A 781 -15.76 12.36 -18.14
N GLY A 782 -14.92 13.40 -18.15
CA GLY A 782 -13.50 13.26 -17.82
C GLY A 782 -12.67 12.51 -18.86
N ILE A 783 -13.08 12.49 -20.14
CA ILE A 783 -12.31 11.85 -21.21
C ILE A 783 -10.96 12.57 -21.35
N LYS A 784 -9.86 11.88 -21.08
CA LYS A 784 -8.51 12.46 -21.05
C LYS A 784 -7.98 12.68 -22.47
N ILE A 785 -8.38 13.77 -23.12
CA ILE A 785 -7.98 14.10 -24.51
C ILE A 785 -6.50 14.45 -24.55
N SER A 786 -6.06 15.34 -23.66
CA SER A 786 -4.66 15.74 -23.46
C SER A 786 -4.35 15.86 -21.97
N PRO A 787 -3.10 16.15 -21.55
CA PRO A 787 -2.78 16.27 -20.12
C PRO A 787 -3.76 17.14 -19.34
N ARG A 788 -4.17 18.30 -19.90
CA ARG A 788 -5.07 19.26 -19.23
C ARG A 788 -6.47 19.38 -19.83
N ILE A 789 -6.75 18.78 -20.98
CA ILE A 789 -8.06 18.84 -21.63
C ILE A 789 -8.87 17.60 -21.26
N ARG A 790 -10.10 17.81 -20.79
CA ARG A 790 -11.10 16.78 -20.54
C ARG A 790 -12.28 16.96 -21.47
N GLY A 791 -12.76 15.88 -22.07
CA GLY A 791 -14.00 15.84 -22.83
C GLY A 791 -15.14 15.24 -22.02
N ASN A 792 -16.36 15.68 -22.32
CA ASN A 792 -17.59 15.08 -21.83
C ASN A 792 -18.63 15.00 -22.93
N PHE A 793 -19.54 14.04 -22.81
CA PHE A 793 -20.76 13.99 -23.58
C PHE A 793 -21.88 13.34 -22.76
N ALA A 794 -23.12 13.71 -23.04
CA ALA A 794 -24.29 12.91 -22.67
C ALA A 794 -25.34 12.96 -23.78
N VAL A 795 -26.15 11.91 -23.86
CA VAL A 795 -27.28 11.79 -24.77
C VAL A 795 -28.40 11.03 -24.06
N ASN A 796 -29.64 11.49 -24.22
CA ASN A 796 -30.78 10.84 -23.59
C ASN A 796 -31.93 10.56 -24.57
N SER A 797 -32.89 9.74 -24.12
CA SER A 797 -34.06 9.32 -24.89
C SER A 797 -35.06 10.44 -25.16
N ASP A 798 -34.90 11.60 -24.53
CA ASP A 798 -35.68 12.80 -24.80
C ASP A 798 -35.15 13.58 -26.02
N LYS A 799 -34.08 13.08 -26.66
CA LYS A 799 -33.33 13.68 -27.79
C LYS A 799 -32.46 14.86 -27.39
N GLU A 800 -32.22 15.04 -26.09
CA GLU A 800 -31.20 15.98 -25.64
C GLU A 800 -29.82 15.35 -25.73
N PHE A 801 -28.84 16.17 -26.10
CA PHE A 801 -27.44 15.79 -26.05
C PHE A 801 -26.59 17.00 -25.74
N ASP A 802 -25.51 16.78 -25.00
CA ASP A 802 -24.49 17.77 -24.76
C ASP A 802 -23.10 17.19 -25.04
N PHE A 803 -22.20 18.08 -25.42
CA PHE A 803 -20.77 17.79 -25.46
C PHE A 803 -19.99 18.97 -24.90
N GLY A 804 -18.89 18.68 -24.21
CA GLY A 804 -18.08 19.71 -23.58
C GLY A 804 -16.60 19.41 -23.60
N LEU A 805 -15.82 20.47 -23.52
CA LEU A 805 -14.39 20.45 -23.30
C LEU A 805 -14.05 21.31 -22.08
N LYS A 806 -13.17 20.81 -21.24
CA LYS A 806 -12.72 21.47 -20.02
C LYS A 806 -11.20 21.52 -19.98
N TYR A 807 -10.63 22.72 -19.88
CA TYR A 807 -9.20 22.93 -19.67
C TYR A 807 -8.91 23.20 -18.20
N ILE A 808 -8.21 22.28 -17.54
CA ILE A 808 -7.91 22.36 -16.11
C ILE A 808 -6.80 23.39 -15.86
N LEU A 809 -7.16 24.52 -15.24
CA LEU A 809 -6.21 25.56 -14.84
C LEU A 809 -5.55 25.20 -13.50
N GLN A 810 -6.39 24.96 -12.50
CA GLN A 810 -6.02 24.67 -11.11
C GLN A 810 -6.94 23.56 -10.58
N LYS A 811 -6.66 23.09 -9.36
CA LYS A 811 -7.42 22.02 -8.70
C LYS A 811 -8.91 22.29 -8.48
N TRP A 812 -9.34 23.55 -8.55
CA TRP A 812 -10.71 24.01 -8.26
C TRP A 812 -11.31 24.88 -9.37
N VAL A 813 -10.59 25.16 -10.45
CA VAL A 813 -11.10 25.96 -11.57
C VAL A 813 -10.60 25.46 -12.92
N SER A 814 -11.52 25.42 -13.87
CA SER A 814 -11.27 25.09 -15.27
C SER A 814 -11.98 26.07 -16.19
N VAL A 815 -11.44 26.27 -17.39
CA VAL A 815 -12.17 26.92 -18.48
C VAL A 815 -12.96 25.85 -19.21
N SER A 816 -14.25 26.09 -19.44
CA SER A 816 -15.14 25.16 -20.12
C SER A 816 -15.68 25.75 -21.42
N THR A 817 -15.85 24.88 -22.41
CA THR A 817 -16.72 25.12 -23.57
C THR A 817 -17.70 23.98 -23.65
N ASN A 818 -18.92 24.27 -24.09
CA ASN A 818 -19.94 23.26 -24.25
C ASN A 818 -20.85 23.59 -25.43
N TYR A 819 -21.53 22.57 -25.91
CA TYR A 819 -22.71 22.67 -26.73
C TYR A 819 -23.79 21.84 -26.07
N ASP A 820 -24.96 22.43 -26.00
CA ASP A 820 -26.15 21.80 -25.45
C ASP A 820 -27.24 21.89 -26.50
N SER A 821 -27.96 20.81 -26.77
CA SER A 821 -29.03 20.80 -27.78
C SER A 821 -30.12 21.83 -27.50
N GLU A 822 -30.31 22.24 -26.24
CA GLU A 822 -31.33 23.22 -25.85
C GLU A 822 -30.76 24.64 -25.79
N TYR A 823 -29.55 24.80 -25.21
CA TYR A 823 -28.97 26.11 -24.95
C TYR A 823 -27.94 26.57 -26.00
N GLY A 824 -27.60 25.72 -26.98
CA GLY A 824 -26.60 26.00 -28.01
C GLY A 824 -25.16 26.03 -27.47
N PHE A 825 -24.28 26.79 -28.13
CA PHE A 825 -22.87 26.89 -27.73
C PHE A 825 -22.66 27.81 -26.53
N GLY A 826 -21.79 27.39 -25.63
CA GLY A 826 -21.38 28.18 -24.48
C GLY A 826 -19.90 28.06 -24.16
N ALA A 827 -19.39 29.08 -23.47
CA ALA A 827 -18.08 29.07 -22.85
C ALA A 827 -18.14 29.71 -21.47
N GLY A 828 -17.29 29.26 -20.55
CA GLY A 828 -17.31 29.73 -19.19
C GLY A 828 -16.27 29.12 -18.27
N LEU A 829 -16.62 29.07 -16.99
CA LEU A 829 -15.77 28.55 -15.93
C LEU A 829 -16.49 27.43 -15.18
N THR A 830 -15.78 26.33 -14.98
CA THR A 830 -16.20 25.28 -14.06
C THR A 830 -15.40 25.38 -12.78
N PHE A 831 -16.10 25.48 -11.66
CA PHE A 831 -15.55 25.41 -10.31
C PHE A 831 -15.77 24.02 -9.73
N MET A 832 -14.77 23.50 -9.03
CA MET A 832 -14.85 22.23 -8.33
C MET A 832 -14.50 22.45 -6.87
N TYR A 833 -15.42 22.08 -5.99
CA TYR A 833 -15.14 21.91 -4.58
C TYR A 833 -14.66 20.49 -4.37
#